data_AF-A0A484B5B1-F1
#
_entry.id   AF-A0A484B5B1-F1
#
_cell.length_a   1.000
_cell.length_b   1.000
_cell.length_c   1.000
_cell.angle_alpha   90.00
_cell.angle_beta   90.00
_cell.angle_gamma   90.00
#
_symmetry.space_group_name_H-M   'P 1'
#
loop_
_entity.id
_entity.type
_entity.pdbx_description
1 polymer ?
#
loop_
_entity_poly.entity_id
_entity_poly.type
_entity_poly.pdbx_seq_one_letter_code
_entity_poly.pdbx_strand_id
1 'polypeptide(L)'
;MILNSGYRCYFALLLCVAAAAAGSVPDDSGESAPTTRSKWLCDATDLCLPEENLLPGEGQVQPRQRYESQLDCRLSCGKYGAIWPMPTGECSLSHDRVHFDPWKVRFNVVAPNEVSTQFLRETNRLFLSNLLKECIRNCTLADSKEVLVKATVTDGSLVLNWNTDESYMIVVRTTDKVSFVDIKAATVYGARFAFETLSNLVTGSVTNGLLLVSSARVTDQPVYPHRGLLLDTSRNFLPLRFIRNTLDAMATSKMNVLHWHVVDTHSFPLEITRVPEMQRYGAYSNAQTYSHADALNLVKYARLRGIRIIMEIDGPSHAGNGWQWGPAAGLGNMSVCLNQSPWRNYCVQPPCGQLNPTNDHMYAVLKEIFEDIAELGAPEETIHMGGDEVYIPCWNRTEEITTQMKARGYDLSEESFLRLWSQFHQRNVKAWDDINLQMYPSVREPKPVILWSSKLTDPENIEQLLPKERFIIQTWVSAQSPLNRELLRKGYRVVISTKNAWYLDHGFWGNTQYYNWRTVYDNALPVDSPNNQKRQVLGGEVCMWSEYVDQNSLEARIWPRAGGAAERLWSNPKSSANLSQRRFYRYRQRLIARGVHPDAVLPHCLGSIKKLIEEHTNGTYVRSLEIGANIVLDYESGFFIHPNKQVDYVCKQLAKDERLANGYNAIGFSQGGQFLRAVAQRCPNPPMRVLISLGGQHQGVYGLPKCPTLSVSSCEYITKLLNYAAYDDWVQNELVQATYWHDPLHENTYRLKSSFLADINNELYINERYAENLNKLKKFVMVKFLNDTIVQPKESQWFEFYAPGQDKHILPLNESKVFKNIDLDIMHKCKKLHFLSVEGDHLAISKEWFVKELVPLLLEIY
;
A
#
# COMPACT_ATOMS: atom_id res chain seq x y z
N MET A 1 -13.39 8.31 16.71
CA MET A 1 -12.18 7.47 16.82
C MET A 1 -12.19 6.22 15.93
N ILE A 2 -13.35 5.60 15.66
CA ILE A 2 -13.46 4.43 14.74
C ILE A 2 -14.03 4.82 13.35
N LEU A 3 -14.73 5.96 13.22
CA LEU A 3 -15.40 6.34 11.96
C LEU A 3 -15.21 7.79 11.49
N ASN A 4 -14.42 8.63 12.17
CA ASN A 4 -14.32 10.06 11.85
C ASN A 4 -13.30 10.41 10.75
N SER A 5 -12.94 9.45 9.90
CA SER A 5 -11.99 9.64 8.81
C SER A 5 -12.55 9.14 7.48
N GLY A 6 -13.74 9.59 7.05
CA GLY A 6 -14.23 9.53 5.65
C GLY A 6 -14.30 8.17 4.93
N TYR A 7 -13.79 7.10 5.52
CA TYR A 7 -13.66 5.76 4.99
C TYR A 7 -14.46 4.86 5.92
N ARG A 8 -15.54 4.34 5.36
CA ARG A 8 -16.48 3.45 6.02
C ARG A 8 -15.71 2.17 6.42
N CYS A 9 -15.54 1.94 7.72
CA CYS A 9 -15.26 0.61 8.26
C CYS A 9 -16.48 -0.27 7.95
N TYR A 10 -16.56 -0.77 6.72
CA TYR A 10 -17.59 -1.75 6.38
C TYR A 10 -17.24 -3.07 7.05
N PHE A 11 -18.10 -3.46 7.99
CA PHE A 11 -18.22 -4.80 8.53
C PHE A 11 -16.95 -5.39 9.21
N ALA A 12 -16.16 -4.61 9.95
CA ALA A 12 -15.20 -5.21 10.88
C ALA A 12 -15.92 -5.57 12.19
N LEU A 13 -16.60 -6.72 12.14
CA LEU A 13 -17.25 -7.42 13.23
C LEU A 13 -16.17 -8.00 14.17
N LEU A 14 -15.81 -7.27 15.24
CA LEU A 14 -14.67 -7.61 16.12
C LEU A 14 -15.15 -7.96 17.53
N LEU A 15 -14.99 -9.23 17.89
CA LEU A 15 -15.21 -9.76 19.23
C LEU A 15 -14.00 -9.48 20.11
N CYS A 16 -13.80 -8.23 20.48
CA CYS A 16 -12.61 -7.84 21.21
C CYS A 16 -12.95 -7.36 22.60
N VAL A 17 -12.23 -7.93 23.56
CA VAL A 17 -12.40 -7.74 25.00
C VAL A 17 -11.14 -7.08 25.49
N ALA A 18 -11.22 -5.89 26.08
CA ALA A 18 -10.14 -5.33 26.87
C ALA A 18 -10.30 -5.85 28.31
N ALA A 19 -9.41 -6.73 28.76
CA ALA A 19 -9.42 -7.27 30.12
C ALA A 19 -8.46 -6.47 31.02
N ALA A 20 -8.97 -5.75 32.02
CA ALA A 20 -8.21 -4.89 32.94
C ALA A 20 -8.18 -5.46 34.37
N ALA A 21 -6.99 -5.56 34.98
CA ALA A 21 -6.78 -5.94 36.38
C ALA A 21 -5.78 -4.98 37.06
N ALA A 22 -6.14 -4.39 38.21
CA ALA A 22 -5.21 -3.59 39.00
C ALA A 22 -4.51 -4.49 40.03
N GLY A 23 -3.18 -4.56 39.94
CA GLY A 23 -2.32 -5.03 41.01
C GLY A 23 -1.32 -3.93 41.34
N SER A 24 -1.32 -3.48 42.59
CA SER A 24 -0.22 -2.69 43.15
C SER A 24 1.03 -3.56 43.20
N VAL A 25 2.10 -3.13 42.53
CA VAL A 25 3.44 -3.69 42.73
C VAL A 25 3.88 -3.30 44.15
N PRO A 26 4.23 -4.25 45.05
CA PRO A 26 4.87 -3.87 46.30
C PRO A 26 6.28 -3.34 45.98
N ASP A 27 6.59 -2.22 46.60
CA ASP A 27 7.91 -1.60 46.61
C ASP A 27 8.85 -2.54 47.36
N ASP A 28 9.61 -3.37 46.63
CA ASP A 28 10.63 -4.23 47.22
C ASP A 28 11.99 -3.90 46.59
N SER A 29 12.85 -3.42 47.46
CA SER A 29 14.25 -3.09 47.21
C SER A 29 15.02 -4.31 46.72
N GLY A 30 15.61 -4.21 45.53
CA GLY A 30 16.79 -4.98 45.15
C GLY A 30 16.57 -6.44 44.74
N GLU A 31 16.02 -6.67 43.56
CA GLU A 31 16.53 -7.61 42.53
C GLU A 31 15.54 -7.63 41.36
N SER A 32 16.01 -7.31 40.16
CA SER A 32 15.19 -7.20 38.96
C SER A 32 14.67 -8.56 38.50
N ALA A 33 13.43 -8.91 38.84
CA ALA A 33 12.73 -10.01 38.18
C ALA A 33 12.43 -9.65 36.71
N PRO A 34 12.74 -10.51 35.73
CA PRO A 34 12.59 -10.20 34.32
C PRO A 34 11.10 -10.19 33.94
N THR A 35 10.59 -9.04 33.48
CA THR A 35 9.28 -8.95 32.82
C THR A 35 9.23 -9.95 31.67
N THR A 36 8.42 -11.00 31.78
CA THR A 36 8.13 -11.97 30.72
C THR A 36 7.33 -11.28 29.62
N ARG A 37 8.03 -10.58 28.72
CA ARG A 37 7.43 -10.04 27.49
C ARG A 37 7.02 -11.20 26.59
N SER A 38 5.80 -11.15 26.07
CA SER A 38 5.23 -12.13 25.15
C SER A 38 6.17 -12.37 23.97
N LYS A 39 6.70 -13.58 23.86
CA LYS A 39 7.55 -13.98 22.73
C LYS A 39 6.65 -14.32 21.54
N TRP A 40 7.18 -14.16 20.33
CA TRP A 40 6.50 -14.51 19.09
C TRP A 40 7.03 -15.85 18.58
N LEU A 41 6.20 -16.62 17.88
CA LEU A 41 6.52 -17.91 17.28
C LEU A 41 6.11 -17.89 15.81
N CYS A 42 6.87 -18.61 14.97
CA CYS A 42 6.49 -18.87 13.58
C CYS A 42 5.74 -20.20 13.54
N ASP A 43 4.48 -20.22 13.11
CA ASP A 43 3.71 -21.45 12.99
C ASP A 43 3.99 -22.19 11.67
N ALA A 44 3.35 -23.35 11.48
CA ALA A 44 3.49 -24.16 10.27
C ALA A 44 2.91 -23.52 8.99
N THR A 45 2.19 -22.39 9.12
CA THR A 45 1.61 -21.62 8.01
C THR A 45 2.37 -20.32 7.74
N ASP A 46 3.61 -20.23 8.25
CA ASP A 46 4.50 -19.07 8.17
C ASP A 46 3.88 -17.81 8.82
N LEU A 47 3.06 -17.98 9.85
CA LEU A 47 2.49 -16.88 10.62
C LEU A 47 3.27 -16.63 11.90
N CYS A 48 3.44 -15.34 12.18
CA CYS A 48 4.00 -14.87 13.44
C CYS A 48 2.89 -14.67 14.46
N LEU A 49 2.85 -15.55 15.47
CA LEU A 49 1.84 -15.58 16.53
C LEU A 49 2.46 -15.21 17.87
N PRO A 50 1.76 -14.48 18.75
CA PRO A 50 2.14 -14.42 20.15
C PRO A 50 2.11 -15.83 20.75
N GLU A 51 3.14 -16.19 21.53
CA GLU A 51 3.24 -17.49 22.20
C GLU A 51 2.01 -17.79 23.09
N GLU A 52 1.40 -16.75 23.64
CA GLU A 52 0.18 -16.81 24.47
C GLU A 52 -1.08 -17.28 23.71
N ASN A 53 -1.05 -17.31 22.36
CA ASN A 53 -2.21 -17.63 21.51
C ASN A 53 -2.21 -19.08 20.97
N LEU A 54 -1.19 -19.90 21.25
CA LEU A 54 -1.12 -21.30 20.79
C LEU A 54 -1.98 -22.25 21.66
N LEU A 55 -2.70 -23.18 21.01
CA LEU A 55 -3.54 -24.19 21.68
C LEU A 55 -2.68 -25.25 22.40
N PRO A 56 -3.11 -25.80 23.55
CA PRO A 56 -2.39 -26.88 24.21
C PRO A 56 -2.62 -28.18 23.41
N GLY A 57 -1.55 -28.72 22.82
CA GLY A 57 -1.61 -29.94 21.99
C GLY A 57 -0.98 -29.80 20.60
N GLU A 58 -0.77 -28.58 20.10
CA GLU A 58 0.06 -28.31 18.90
C GLU A 58 1.55 -28.13 19.26
N GLY A 59 1.91 -28.49 20.49
CA GLY A 59 3.24 -28.34 21.10
C GLY A 59 4.26 -29.41 20.69
N GLN A 60 4.36 -29.75 19.42
CA GLN A 60 5.62 -30.26 18.85
C GLN A 60 6.30 -29.19 17.98
N VAL A 61 6.21 -27.92 18.39
CA VAL A 61 7.09 -26.87 17.86
C VAL A 61 8.43 -26.99 18.56
N GLN A 62 9.51 -27.23 17.81
CA GLN A 62 10.85 -27.39 18.37
C GLN A 62 11.20 -26.18 19.28
N PRO A 63 11.91 -26.38 20.41
CA PRO A 63 12.21 -25.34 21.42
C PRO A 63 12.99 -24.08 20.96
N ARG A 64 13.22 -23.86 19.66
CA ARG A 64 14.19 -22.88 19.13
C ARG A 64 13.64 -21.68 18.36
N GLN A 65 12.33 -21.50 18.17
CA GLN A 65 11.81 -20.41 17.31
C GLN A 65 11.07 -19.30 18.06
N ARG A 66 11.62 -18.83 19.17
CA ARG A 66 11.06 -17.70 19.94
C ARG A 66 11.69 -16.37 19.52
N TYR A 67 10.85 -15.42 19.12
CA TYR A 67 11.23 -14.09 18.63
C TYR A 67 10.80 -12.99 19.62
N GLU A 68 11.53 -11.87 19.65
CA GLU A 68 11.26 -10.79 20.62
C GLU A 68 10.16 -9.82 20.17
N SER A 69 9.79 -9.85 18.88
CA SER A 69 8.69 -9.05 18.32
C SER A 69 8.12 -9.69 17.06
N GLN A 70 6.96 -9.16 16.61
CA GLN A 70 6.39 -9.55 15.33
C GLN A 70 7.32 -9.23 14.15
N LEU A 71 8.05 -8.11 14.20
CA LEU A 71 8.97 -7.71 13.15
C LEU A 71 10.17 -8.66 13.06
N ASP A 72 10.68 -9.10 14.22
CA ASP A 72 11.73 -10.10 14.32
C ASP A 72 11.30 -11.46 13.76
N CYS A 73 10.11 -11.94 14.17
CA CYS A 73 9.56 -13.15 13.60
C CYS A 73 9.42 -13.06 12.07
N ARG A 74 8.90 -11.94 11.55
CA ARG A 74 8.72 -11.73 10.10
C ARG A 74 10.02 -11.70 9.31
N LEU A 75 11.19 -11.49 9.93
CA LEU A 75 12.47 -11.49 9.21
C LEU A 75 12.78 -12.83 8.52
N SER A 76 12.35 -13.96 9.08
CA SER A 76 12.62 -15.28 8.52
C SER A 76 11.45 -16.27 8.61
N CYS A 77 10.28 -15.83 9.07
CA CYS A 77 9.08 -16.64 9.02
C CYS A 77 8.56 -16.71 7.57
N GLY A 78 8.47 -17.92 7.03
CA GLY A 78 8.26 -18.19 5.61
C GLY A 78 9.48 -18.05 4.72
N LYS A 79 9.37 -18.61 3.51
CA LYS A 79 10.49 -18.82 2.57
C LYS A 79 11.34 -17.56 2.30
N TYR A 80 10.71 -16.39 2.21
CA TYR A 80 11.38 -15.13 1.88
C TYR A 80 11.42 -14.15 3.06
N GLY A 81 10.92 -14.54 4.23
CA GLY A 81 10.86 -13.67 5.41
C GLY A 81 10.28 -12.31 5.08
N ALA A 82 11.03 -11.25 5.39
CA ALA A 82 10.65 -9.85 5.18
C ALA A 82 11.15 -9.24 3.85
N ILE A 83 11.70 -10.03 2.93
CA ILE A 83 12.34 -9.52 1.72
C ILE A 83 11.27 -9.03 0.72
N TRP A 84 11.41 -7.77 0.29
CA TRP A 84 10.63 -7.17 -0.79
C TRP A 84 11.54 -6.37 -1.74
N PRO A 85 11.46 -6.57 -3.07
CA PRO A 85 10.82 -7.69 -3.77
C PRO A 85 11.39 -9.06 -3.39
N MET A 86 10.60 -10.12 -3.55
CA MET A 86 11.07 -11.50 -3.35
C MET A 86 12.24 -11.86 -4.31
N PRO A 87 13.26 -12.60 -3.85
CA PRO A 87 14.33 -13.04 -4.72
C PRO A 87 13.88 -14.00 -5.81
N THR A 88 14.53 -13.98 -6.98
CA THR A 88 14.27 -14.89 -8.09
C THR A 88 15.05 -16.21 -8.02
N GLY A 89 16.18 -16.24 -7.31
CA GLY A 89 17.03 -17.43 -7.16
C GLY A 89 16.84 -18.15 -5.81
N GLU A 90 17.91 -18.81 -5.35
CA GLU A 90 17.98 -19.44 -4.04
C GLU A 90 17.77 -18.40 -2.92
N CYS A 91 16.94 -18.75 -1.93
CA CYS A 91 16.74 -17.98 -0.71
C CYS A 91 16.60 -18.94 0.46
N SER A 92 17.57 -18.94 1.37
CA SER A 92 17.53 -19.67 2.64
C SER A 92 17.87 -18.73 3.79
N LEU A 93 17.05 -18.76 4.84
CA LEU A 93 17.14 -17.86 5.99
C LEU A 93 17.13 -18.69 7.28
N SER A 94 18.03 -18.41 8.22
CA SER A 94 17.99 -19.01 9.55
C SER A 94 16.88 -18.40 10.41
N HIS A 95 16.34 -19.17 11.34
CA HIS A 95 15.46 -18.65 12.40
C HIS A 95 16.21 -17.94 13.53
N ASP A 96 17.50 -18.24 13.70
CA ASP A 96 18.34 -17.59 14.70
C ASP A 96 18.66 -16.14 14.33
N ARG A 97 18.93 -15.32 15.35
CA ARG A 97 19.15 -13.88 15.26
C ARG A 97 20.35 -13.43 16.08
N VAL A 98 20.90 -12.29 15.70
CA VAL A 98 22.07 -11.70 16.33
C VAL A 98 21.79 -10.23 16.60
N HIS A 99 21.91 -9.83 17.86
CA HIS A 99 21.90 -8.41 18.24
C HIS A 99 23.24 -7.76 17.86
N PHE A 100 23.16 -6.60 17.23
CA PHE A 100 24.33 -5.82 16.86
C PHE A 100 24.07 -4.32 16.98
N ASP A 101 25.14 -3.57 17.23
CA ASP A 101 25.18 -2.13 17.16
C ASP A 101 25.51 -1.69 15.72
N PRO A 102 24.68 -0.86 15.06
CA PRO A 102 24.95 -0.38 13.70
C PRO A 102 26.27 0.40 13.57
N TRP A 103 26.79 0.99 14.66
CA TRP A 103 28.08 1.68 14.67
C TRP A 103 29.28 0.72 14.69
N LYS A 104 29.07 -0.57 14.96
CA LYS A 104 30.06 -1.64 14.87
C LYS A 104 30.02 -2.41 13.55
N VAL A 105 29.28 -1.91 12.57
CA VAL A 105 29.36 -2.42 11.20
C VAL A 105 30.66 -1.91 10.57
N ARG A 106 31.41 -2.80 9.92
CA ARG A 106 32.64 -2.48 9.18
C ARG A 106 32.52 -3.00 7.76
N PHE A 107 33.05 -2.23 6.83
CA PHE A 107 32.99 -2.55 5.41
C PHE A 107 34.37 -2.83 4.85
N ASN A 108 34.46 -3.90 4.06
CA ASN A 108 35.59 -4.20 3.19
C ASN A 108 35.07 -4.23 1.75
N VAL A 109 35.64 -3.40 0.89
CA VAL A 109 35.17 -3.25 -0.50
C VAL A 109 36.28 -3.67 -1.44
N VAL A 110 35.95 -4.55 -2.38
CA VAL A 110 36.87 -5.03 -3.42
C VAL A 110 36.23 -4.75 -4.78
N ALA A 111 36.82 -3.83 -5.55
CA ALA A 111 36.37 -3.50 -6.89
C ALA A 111 37.57 -3.25 -7.83
N PRO A 112 37.41 -3.33 -9.16
CA PRO A 112 38.54 -3.28 -10.09
C PRO A 112 39.24 -1.93 -10.21
N ASN A 113 38.58 -0.83 -9.81
CA ASN A 113 39.13 0.53 -9.93
C ASN A 113 38.66 1.45 -8.79
N GLU A 114 39.30 2.62 -8.63
CA GLU A 114 38.97 3.56 -7.53
C GLU A 114 37.56 4.15 -7.66
N VAL A 115 37.08 4.36 -8.89
CA VAL A 115 35.75 4.96 -9.15
C VAL A 115 34.62 4.04 -8.65
N SER A 116 34.68 2.75 -8.99
CA SER A 116 33.76 1.73 -8.48
C SER A 116 33.93 1.51 -6.97
N THR A 117 35.16 1.59 -6.46
CA THR A 117 35.44 1.53 -5.01
C THR A 117 34.75 2.69 -4.28
N GLN A 118 34.85 3.91 -4.79
CA GLN A 118 34.21 5.08 -4.20
C GLN A 118 32.67 4.98 -4.26
N PHE A 119 32.11 4.51 -5.38
CA PHE A 119 30.66 4.28 -5.50
C PHE A 119 30.14 3.34 -4.40
N LEU A 120 30.85 2.24 -4.17
CA LEU A 120 30.50 1.27 -3.12
C LEU A 120 30.66 1.88 -1.71
N ARG A 121 31.67 2.73 -1.47
CA ARG A 121 31.79 3.46 -0.19
C ARG A 121 30.60 4.39 0.06
N GLU A 122 30.13 5.12 -0.96
CA GLU A 122 28.91 5.95 -0.84
C GLU A 122 27.66 5.09 -0.61
N THR A 123 27.58 3.94 -1.28
CA THR A 123 26.49 2.97 -1.09
C THR A 123 26.47 2.43 0.35
N ASN A 124 27.63 2.18 0.96
CA ASN A 124 27.73 1.76 2.36
C ASN A 124 27.17 2.82 3.32
N ARG A 125 27.43 4.12 3.06
CA ARG A 125 26.89 5.22 3.86
C ARG A 125 25.36 5.28 3.75
N LEU A 126 24.83 5.12 2.54
CA LEU A 126 23.38 5.05 2.33
C LEU A 126 22.76 3.86 3.08
N PHE A 127 23.39 2.68 3.01
CA PHE A 127 22.95 1.50 3.73
C PHE A 127 22.94 1.71 5.25
N LEU A 128 24.01 2.26 5.84
CA LEU A 128 24.04 2.59 7.26
C LEU A 128 22.97 3.61 7.64
N SER A 129 22.77 4.65 6.83
CA SER A 129 21.70 5.63 7.08
C SER A 129 20.32 4.96 7.11
N ASN A 130 20.06 4.00 6.22
CA ASN A 130 18.80 3.25 6.22
C ASN A 130 18.68 2.29 7.42
N LEU A 131 19.78 1.66 7.87
CA LEU A 131 19.76 0.82 9.07
C LEU A 131 19.44 1.60 10.33
N LEU A 132 20.00 2.81 10.49
CA LEU A 132 19.73 3.66 11.65
C LEU A 132 18.25 4.02 11.77
N LYS A 133 17.53 4.13 10.64
CA LYS A 133 16.09 4.40 10.61
C LYS A 133 15.23 3.20 11.05
N GLU A 134 15.80 1.99 11.14
CA GLU A 134 15.09 0.80 11.67
C GLU A 134 15.11 0.73 13.20
N CYS A 135 15.92 1.55 13.89
CA CYS A 135 15.97 1.57 15.34
C CYS A 135 14.63 2.06 15.93
N ILE A 136 14.05 1.26 16.81
CA ILE A 136 12.80 1.60 17.52
C ILE A 136 13.11 2.44 18.78
N ARG A 137 14.30 2.25 19.35
CA ARG A 137 14.80 2.87 20.58
C ARG A 137 16.24 3.35 20.36
N ASN A 138 17.08 3.33 21.39
CA ASN A 138 18.50 3.62 21.26
C ASN A 138 19.17 2.59 20.33
N CYS A 139 19.87 3.08 19.31
CA CYS A 139 20.62 2.22 18.39
C CYS A 139 21.89 1.63 19.04
N THR A 140 22.35 2.18 20.17
CA THR A 140 23.64 1.80 20.75
C THR A 140 23.51 0.55 21.62
N LEU A 141 24.42 -0.41 21.46
CA LEU A 141 24.48 -1.65 22.24
C LEU A 141 25.94 -2.00 22.57
N ALA A 142 26.32 -1.81 23.83
CA ALA A 142 27.70 -1.95 24.30
C ALA A 142 28.23 -3.38 24.09
N ASP A 143 27.46 -4.39 24.50
CA ASP A 143 27.78 -5.82 24.30
C ASP A 143 27.00 -6.35 23.10
N SER A 144 27.63 -6.28 21.93
CA SER A 144 27.03 -6.72 20.66
C SER A 144 28.07 -7.35 19.76
N LYS A 145 27.64 -8.22 18.84
CA LYS A 145 28.53 -8.75 17.81
C LYS A 145 28.94 -7.65 16.83
N GLU A 146 30.12 -7.79 16.24
CA GLU A 146 30.53 -6.97 15.10
C GLU A 146 29.96 -7.56 13.81
N VAL A 147 29.62 -6.69 12.84
CA VAL A 147 29.15 -7.10 11.52
C VAL A 147 30.19 -6.67 10.49
N LEU A 148 30.84 -7.64 9.85
CA LEU A 148 31.84 -7.41 8.81
C LEU A 148 31.22 -7.67 7.44
N VAL A 149 31.01 -6.60 6.68
CA VAL A 149 30.43 -6.66 5.34
C VAL A 149 31.53 -6.58 4.29
N LYS A 150 31.75 -7.65 3.55
CA LYS A 150 32.63 -7.69 2.38
C LYS A 150 31.78 -7.57 1.12
N ALA A 151 32.00 -6.52 0.32
CA ALA A 151 31.36 -6.35 -0.98
C ALA A 151 32.40 -6.48 -2.10
N THR A 152 32.21 -7.45 -2.98
CA THR A 152 33.10 -7.72 -4.12
C THR A 152 32.35 -7.51 -5.42
N VAL A 153 32.90 -6.66 -6.29
CA VAL A 153 32.40 -6.39 -7.63
C VAL A 153 33.48 -6.77 -8.65
N THR A 154 33.09 -7.40 -9.76
CA THR A 154 34.04 -7.88 -10.79
C THR A 154 34.21 -6.94 -11.97
N ASP A 155 33.21 -6.12 -12.28
CA ASP A 155 33.24 -5.11 -13.34
C ASP A 155 33.32 -3.69 -12.74
N GLY A 156 34.30 -2.91 -13.20
CA GLY A 156 34.53 -1.54 -12.76
C GLY A 156 33.66 -0.48 -13.46
N SER A 157 32.76 -0.89 -14.35
CA SER A 157 31.84 -0.02 -15.07
C SER A 157 30.79 0.61 -14.16
N LEU A 158 30.54 1.91 -14.37
CA LEU A 158 29.42 2.66 -13.79
C LEU A 158 28.32 2.96 -14.84
N VAL A 159 28.31 2.23 -15.96
CA VAL A 159 27.30 2.42 -16.99
C VAL A 159 25.98 1.77 -16.52
N LEU A 160 24.93 2.59 -16.42
CA LEU A 160 23.58 2.16 -16.06
C LEU A 160 22.64 2.25 -17.27
N ASN A 161 22.31 1.11 -17.87
CA ASN A 161 21.39 0.99 -19.00
C ASN A 161 20.65 -0.36 -18.97
N TRP A 162 19.90 -0.71 -20.01
CA TRP A 162 19.12 -1.97 -20.04
C TRP A 162 19.98 -3.25 -20.08
N ASN A 163 21.29 -3.15 -20.35
CA ASN A 163 22.21 -4.27 -20.37
C ASN A 163 23.03 -4.40 -19.08
N THR A 164 22.86 -3.47 -18.13
CA THR A 164 23.56 -3.51 -16.85
C THR A 164 23.17 -4.76 -16.07
N ASP A 165 24.16 -5.53 -15.64
CA ASP A 165 23.95 -6.70 -14.79
C ASP A 165 23.63 -6.25 -13.36
N GLU A 166 22.39 -6.48 -12.95
CA GLU A 166 21.84 -6.15 -11.63
C GLU A 166 21.79 -7.38 -10.69
N SER A 167 22.42 -8.50 -11.08
CA SER A 167 22.46 -9.74 -10.30
C SER A 167 23.44 -9.68 -9.13
N TYR A 168 23.14 -10.44 -8.08
CA TYR A 168 24.00 -10.52 -6.90
C TYR A 168 23.77 -11.79 -6.08
N MET A 169 24.72 -12.06 -5.18
CA MET A 169 24.63 -13.09 -4.15
C MET A 169 25.01 -12.50 -2.79
N ILE A 170 24.28 -12.90 -1.75
CA ILE A 170 24.54 -12.59 -0.35
C ILE A 170 24.72 -13.90 0.41
N VAL A 171 25.77 -13.99 1.22
CA VAL A 171 25.97 -15.05 2.20
C VAL A 171 26.23 -14.43 3.56
N VAL A 172 25.34 -14.69 4.52
CA VAL A 172 25.50 -14.30 5.93
C VAL A 172 25.91 -15.54 6.73
N ARG A 173 26.96 -15.42 7.54
CA ARG A 173 27.43 -16.47 8.47
C ARG A 173 27.83 -15.85 9.79
N THR A 174 27.28 -16.34 10.88
CA THR A 174 27.61 -15.85 12.21
C THR A 174 28.45 -16.86 12.99
N THR A 175 29.50 -16.35 13.63
CA THR A 175 30.32 -17.03 14.64
C THR A 175 30.00 -16.46 16.03
N ASP A 176 30.66 -16.96 17.09
CA ASP A 176 30.41 -16.47 18.45
C ASP A 176 30.65 -14.96 18.61
N LYS A 177 31.65 -14.40 17.91
CA LYS A 177 32.06 -12.98 18.06
C LYS A 177 31.62 -12.07 16.91
N VAL A 178 31.49 -12.61 15.70
CA VAL A 178 31.35 -11.80 14.47
C VAL A 178 30.32 -12.40 13.52
N SER A 179 29.51 -11.55 12.90
CA SER A 179 28.67 -11.88 11.73
C SER A 179 29.36 -11.41 10.45
N PHE A 180 29.72 -12.37 9.59
CA PHE A 180 30.31 -12.12 8.28
C PHE A 180 29.20 -12.05 7.22
N VAL A 181 29.22 -11.00 6.41
CA VAL A 181 28.34 -10.82 5.25
C VAL A 181 29.20 -10.72 4.00
N ASP A 182 29.08 -11.68 3.09
CA ASP A 182 29.77 -11.69 1.79
C ASP A 182 28.78 -11.36 0.68
N ILE A 183 28.98 -10.22 0.03
CA ILE A 183 28.22 -9.74 -1.13
C ILE A 183 29.11 -9.90 -2.37
N LYS A 184 28.58 -10.58 -3.39
CA LYS A 184 29.21 -10.69 -4.71
C LYS A 184 28.24 -10.22 -5.79
N ALA A 185 28.70 -9.37 -6.68
CA ALA A 185 27.92 -8.88 -7.81
C ALA A 185 28.82 -8.65 -9.03
N ALA A 186 28.23 -8.68 -10.23
CA ALA A 186 28.95 -8.35 -11.45
C ALA A 186 29.32 -6.86 -11.48
N THR A 187 28.35 -5.98 -11.21
CA THR A 187 28.50 -4.52 -11.22
C THR A 187 28.21 -3.91 -9.85
N VAL A 188 28.51 -2.61 -9.69
CA VAL A 188 28.16 -1.85 -8.48
C VAL A 188 26.65 -1.80 -8.21
N TYR A 189 25.82 -1.93 -9.25
CA TYR A 189 24.36 -1.86 -9.13
C TYR A 189 23.77 -3.15 -8.55
N GLY A 190 24.30 -4.31 -8.94
CA GLY A 190 23.98 -5.57 -8.27
C GLY A 190 24.36 -5.52 -6.78
N ALA A 191 25.54 -5.00 -6.44
CA ALA A 191 25.96 -4.82 -5.06
C ALA A 191 25.02 -3.85 -4.30
N ARG A 192 24.59 -2.76 -4.93
CA ARG A 192 23.62 -1.82 -4.35
C ARG A 192 22.28 -2.48 -4.01
N PHE A 193 21.76 -3.34 -4.89
CA PHE A 193 20.55 -4.12 -4.59
C PHE A 193 20.79 -5.18 -3.52
N ALA A 194 22.00 -5.75 -3.44
CA ALA A 194 22.38 -6.64 -2.37
C ALA A 194 22.33 -5.94 -1.00
N PHE A 195 22.79 -4.69 -0.90
CA PHE A 195 22.65 -3.89 0.32
C PHE A 195 21.19 -3.63 0.70
N GLU A 196 20.31 -3.39 -0.27
CA GLU A 196 18.89 -3.27 0.00
C GLU A 196 18.33 -4.59 0.56
N THR A 197 18.64 -5.73 -0.05
CA THR A 197 18.22 -7.04 0.46
C THR A 197 18.83 -7.35 1.83
N LEU A 198 20.09 -6.99 2.09
CA LEU A 198 20.70 -7.10 3.42
C LEU A 198 19.93 -6.27 4.46
N SER A 199 19.48 -5.05 4.11
CA SER A 199 18.64 -4.25 5.00
C SER A 199 17.28 -4.92 5.26
N ASN A 200 16.80 -5.74 4.32
CA ASN A 200 15.59 -6.52 4.48
C ASN A 200 15.75 -7.68 5.49
N LEU A 201 16.98 -8.08 5.79
CA LEU A 201 17.34 -9.10 6.79
C LEU A 201 17.59 -8.50 8.19
N VAL A 202 17.35 -7.19 8.35
CA VAL A 202 17.54 -6.45 9.60
C VAL A 202 16.21 -5.85 10.10
N THR A 203 16.05 -5.83 11.41
CA THR A 203 14.96 -5.11 12.10
C THR A 203 15.46 -4.49 13.40
N GLY A 204 14.76 -3.48 13.92
CA GLY A 204 15.04 -2.93 15.25
C GLY A 204 14.72 -3.90 16.38
N SER A 205 15.54 -3.88 17.43
CA SER A 205 15.28 -4.64 18.65
C SER A 205 14.27 -3.94 19.58
N VAL A 206 13.50 -4.71 20.35
CA VAL A 206 12.63 -4.21 21.43
C VAL A 206 13.41 -3.77 22.68
N THR A 207 14.71 -4.06 22.72
CA THR A 207 15.63 -3.63 23.76
C THR A 207 16.42 -2.40 23.29
N ASN A 208 17.61 -2.59 22.72
CA ASN A 208 18.44 -1.59 22.06
C ASN A 208 19.16 -2.24 20.85
N GLY A 209 19.60 -1.42 19.91
CA GLY A 209 20.30 -1.88 18.71
C GLY A 209 19.39 -2.57 17.69
N LEU A 210 20.01 -3.38 16.84
CA LEU A 210 19.37 -4.04 15.70
C LEU A 210 19.53 -5.57 15.79
N LEU A 211 18.65 -6.28 15.07
CA LEU A 211 18.67 -7.73 14.90
C LEU A 211 18.99 -8.08 13.44
N LEU A 212 19.94 -8.98 13.23
CA LEU A 212 20.28 -9.57 11.93
C LEU A 212 20.00 -11.08 11.95
N VAL A 213 19.50 -11.66 10.85
CA VAL A 213 19.42 -13.12 10.69
C VAL A 213 20.82 -13.75 10.79
N SER A 214 20.99 -14.79 11.61
CA SER A 214 22.32 -15.32 11.90
C SER A 214 23.03 -15.96 10.69
N SER A 215 22.25 -16.55 9.78
CA SER A 215 22.73 -17.18 8.56
C SER A 215 21.70 -17.00 7.44
N ALA A 216 22.17 -16.68 6.25
CA ALA A 216 21.34 -16.54 5.06
C ALA A 216 22.14 -16.81 3.80
N ARG A 217 21.48 -17.34 2.76
CA ARG A 217 22.01 -17.41 1.40
C ARG A 217 20.93 -16.92 0.44
N VAL A 218 21.23 -15.85 -0.30
CA VAL A 218 20.32 -15.26 -1.28
C VAL A 218 21.06 -15.08 -2.60
N THR A 219 20.52 -15.61 -3.69
CA THR A 219 20.94 -15.30 -5.07
C THR A 219 19.75 -14.67 -5.79
N ASP A 220 19.97 -13.56 -6.48
CA ASP A 220 18.85 -12.77 -7.01
C ASP A 220 19.26 -11.97 -8.25
N GLN A 221 18.27 -11.73 -9.11
CA GLN A 221 18.38 -10.93 -10.34
C GLN A 221 16.97 -10.51 -10.82
N PRO A 222 16.81 -9.35 -11.47
CA PRO A 222 15.51 -8.92 -11.97
C PRO A 222 15.07 -9.71 -13.21
N VAL A 223 13.76 -9.95 -13.32
CA VAL A 223 13.13 -10.49 -14.53
C VAL A 223 13.15 -9.47 -15.67
N TYR A 224 12.84 -8.20 -15.40
CA TYR A 224 12.78 -7.14 -16.41
C TYR A 224 13.82 -6.03 -16.15
N PRO A 225 14.58 -5.58 -17.17
CA PRO A 225 15.56 -4.51 -17.02
C PRO A 225 14.97 -3.10 -16.89
N HIS A 226 13.71 -2.89 -17.29
CA HIS A 226 13.02 -1.60 -17.19
C HIS A 226 11.92 -1.67 -16.11
N ARG A 227 12.15 -1.04 -14.96
CA ARG A 227 11.22 -1.06 -13.82
C ARG A 227 10.92 0.37 -13.37
N GLY A 228 9.97 0.98 -14.06
CA GLY A 228 9.82 2.43 -14.06
C GLY A 228 8.66 3.00 -13.25
N LEU A 229 8.81 4.27 -12.91
CA LEU A 229 7.77 5.14 -12.39
C LEU A 229 7.80 6.42 -13.20
N LEU A 230 6.70 6.71 -13.91
CA LEU A 230 6.49 8.02 -14.51
C LEU A 230 6.02 9.01 -13.46
N LEU A 231 6.67 10.17 -13.44
CA LEU A 231 6.33 11.30 -12.60
C LEU A 231 6.14 12.55 -13.46
N ASP A 232 4.90 13.02 -13.53
CA ASP A 232 4.55 14.29 -14.15
C ASP A 232 4.81 15.44 -13.17
N THR A 233 5.60 16.40 -13.62
CA THR A 233 5.92 17.62 -12.87
C THR A 233 5.52 18.91 -13.59
N SER A 234 4.72 18.79 -14.64
CA SER A 234 4.27 19.90 -15.48
C SER A 234 2.84 20.31 -15.18
N ARG A 235 1.89 19.36 -15.10
CA ARG A 235 0.47 19.68 -14.79
C ARG A 235 0.33 20.26 -13.39
N ASN A 236 1.19 19.84 -12.46
CA ASN A 236 1.48 20.52 -11.21
C ASN A 236 2.98 20.44 -10.89
N PHE A 237 3.54 21.54 -10.38
CA PHE A 237 4.94 21.57 -9.96
C PHE A 237 5.16 20.70 -8.70
N LEU A 238 6.22 19.89 -8.70
CA LEU A 238 6.60 19.02 -7.57
C LEU A 238 7.99 19.40 -7.03
N PRO A 239 8.11 19.90 -5.80
CA PRO A 239 9.41 20.26 -5.24
C PRO A 239 10.38 19.07 -5.20
N LEU A 240 11.66 19.32 -5.53
CA LEU A 240 12.71 18.30 -5.63
C LEU A 240 12.84 17.40 -4.40
N ARG A 241 12.50 17.88 -3.19
CA ARG A 241 12.49 17.06 -1.98
C ARG A 241 11.58 15.83 -2.10
N PHE A 242 10.41 15.97 -2.73
CA PHE A 242 9.46 14.88 -2.91
C PHE A 242 9.89 13.94 -4.04
N ILE A 243 10.56 14.47 -5.06
CA ILE A 243 11.18 13.65 -6.10
C ILE A 243 12.32 12.80 -5.50
N ARG A 244 13.14 13.38 -4.61
CA ARG A 244 14.18 12.64 -3.85
C ARG A 244 13.59 11.57 -2.95
N ASN A 245 12.52 11.86 -2.20
CA ASN A 245 11.80 10.87 -1.39
C ASN A 245 11.25 9.73 -2.26
N THR A 246 10.74 10.07 -3.45
CA THR A 246 10.26 9.08 -4.43
C THR A 246 11.39 8.19 -4.92
N LEU A 247 12.57 8.75 -5.22
CA LEU A 247 13.77 7.98 -5.56
C LEU A 247 14.22 7.08 -4.41
N ASP A 248 14.15 7.52 -3.16
CA ASP A 248 14.45 6.67 -1.99
C ASP A 248 13.48 5.49 -1.85
N ALA A 249 12.19 5.73 -2.12
CA ALA A 249 11.17 4.70 -2.11
C ALA A 249 11.34 3.69 -3.28
N MET A 250 11.57 4.19 -4.50
CA MET A 250 11.93 3.37 -5.66
C MET A 250 13.16 2.49 -5.39
N ALA A 251 14.18 3.08 -4.76
CA ALA A 251 15.39 2.40 -4.38
C ALA A 251 15.11 1.27 -3.38
N THR A 252 14.17 1.48 -2.44
CA THR A 252 13.73 0.48 -1.45
C THR A 252 13.02 -0.71 -2.12
N SER A 253 12.32 -0.48 -3.24
CA SER A 253 11.60 -1.53 -4.00
C SER A 253 12.39 -2.10 -5.18
N LYS A 254 13.66 -1.71 -5.37
CA LYS A 254 14.50 -2.08 -6.53
C LYS A 254 13.94 -1.64 -7.91
N MET A 255 13.15 -0.58 -7.95
CA MET A 255 12.82 0.12 -9.20
C MET A 255 14.06 0.88 -9.71
N ASN A 256 14.21 1.02 -11.02
CA ASN A 256 15.45 1.51 -11.62
C ASN A 256 15.28 2.56 -12.73
N VAL A 257 14.05 3.00 -13.03
CA VAL A 257 13.79 4.09 -13.99
C VAL A 257 12.83 5.10 -13.36
N LEU A 258 13.27 6.35 -13.22
CA LEU A 258 12.38 7.49 -13.05
C LEU A 258 12.16 8.06 -14.45
N HIS A 259 10.96 7.88 -14.97
CA HIS A 259 10.52 8.56 -16.18
C HIS A 259 10.01 9.94 -15.76
N TRP A 260 10.80 10.97 -16.03
CA TRP A 260 10.50 12.33 -15.62
C TRP A 260 9.78 13.06 -16.76
N HIS A 261 8.45 13.05 -16.69
CA HIS A 261 7.59 13.86 -17.54
C HIS A 261 7.63 15.31 -17.04
N VAL A 262 8.63 16.04 -17.54
CA VAL A 262 9.06 17.30 -16.94
C VAL A 262 8.34 18.52 -17.52
N VAL A 263 7.82 18.43 -18.74
CA VAL A 263 7.14 19.52 -19.46
C VAL A 263 5.86 19.02 -20.12
N ASP A 264 4.89 19.92 -20.29
CA ASP A 264 3.59 19.65 -20.96
C ASP A 264 2.96 20.99 -21.39
N THR A 265 1.71 21.03 -21.87
CA THR A 265 1.02 22.29 -22.22
C THR A 265 0.91 23.25 -21.03
N HIS A 266 0.80 22.69 -19.82
CA HIS A 266 0.53 23.41 -18.60
C HIS A 266 1.73 24.24 -18.12
N SER A 267 2.94 23.66 -18.12
CA SER A 267 4.14 24.40 -17.76
C SER A 267 5.43 23.85 -18.35
N PHE A 268 6.46 24.70 -18.38
CA PHE A 268 7.84 24.36 -18.70
C PHE A 268 8.76 24.76 -17.52
N PRO A 269 8.85 23.92 -16.47
CA PRO A 269 9.59 24.26 -15.25
C PRO A 269 11.10 24.01 -15.33
N LEU A 270 11.57 23.17 -16.25
CA LEU A 270 13.00 22.85 -16.42
C LEU A 270 13.75 24.04 -17.04
N GLU A 271 14.86 24.42 -16.43
CA GLU A 271 15.78 25.41 -16.99
C GLU A 271 16.52 24.83 -18.20
N ILE A 272 16.34 25.47 -19.35
CA ILE A 272 17.13 25.22 -20.57
C ILE A 272 18.00 26.46 -20.76
N THR A 273 19.28 26.31 -20.42
CA THR A 273 20.25 27.39 -20.37
C THR A 273 20.49 28.05 -21.73
N ARG A 274 20.39 27.27 -22.82
CA ARG A 274 20.50 27.75 -24.20
C ARG A 274 19.29 28.52 -24.70
N VAL A 275 18.10 28.26 -24.12
CA VAL A 275 16.82 28.90 -24.51
C VAL A 275 16.05 29.29 -23.24
N PRO A 276 16.51 30.30 -22.48
CA PRO A 276 15.91 30.69 -21.21
C PRO A 276 14.45 31.16 -21.35
N GLU A 277 14.02 31.53 -22.55
CA GLU A 277 12.64 31.87 -22.88
C GLU A 277 11.68 30.72 -22.56
N MET A 278 12.09 29.46 -22.72
CA MET A 278 11.21 28.30 -22.45
C MET A 278 10.70 28.32 -21.02
N GLN A 279 11.60 28.47 -20.06
CA GLN A 279 11.27 28.56 -18.64
C GLN A 279 10.60 29.90 -18.29
N ARG A 280 11.09 31.01 -18.83
CA ARG A 280 10.56 32.36 -18.56
C ARG A 280 9.09 32.50 -18.93
N TYR A 281 8.68 31.88 -20.02
CA TYR A 281 7.31 31.93 -20.53
C TYR A 281 6.48 30.69 -20.16
N GLY A 282 7.13 29.62 -19.68
CA GLY A 282 6.48 28.35 -19.43
C GLY A 282 6.31 27.97 -17.96
N ALA A 283 7.18 28.41 -17.06
CA ALA A 283 7.07 28.06 -15.64
C ALA A 283 5.86 28.76 -14.98
N TYR A 284 5.24 28.10 -13.99
CA TYR A 284 4.14 28.70 -13.23
C TYR A 284 4.55 29.99 -12.49
N SER A 285 5.78 30.03 -11.99
CA SER A 285 6.39 31.18 -11.34
C SER A 285 7.90 31.02 -11.28
N ASN A 286 8.63 32.09 -10.97
CA ASN A 286 10.09 32.03 -10.80
C ASN A 286 10.53 31.02 -9.71
N ALA A 287 9.68 30.74 -8.72
CA ALA A 287 9.96 29.80 -7.63
C ALA A 287 9.61 28.34 -7.97
N GLN A 288 8.83 28.10 -9.03
CA GLN A 288 8.36 26.77 -9.43
C GLN A 288 9.13 26.31 -10.66
N THR A 289 10.43 26.14 -10.47
CA THR A 289 11.38 25.81 -11.52
C THR A 289 12.41 24.77 -11.05
N TYR A 290 13.06 24.10 -12.00
CA TYR A 290 14.19 23.22 -11.76
C TYR A 290 15.42 23.80 -12.44
N SER A 291 16.40 24.24 -11.65
CA SER A 291 17.67 24.71 -12.21
C SER A 291 18.46 23.57 -12.85
N HIS A 292 19.31 23.88 -13.82
CA HIS A 292 20.19 22.90 -14.46
C HIS A 292 21.08 22.19 -13.43
N ALA A 293 21.62 22.94 -12.46
CA ALA A 293 22.44 22.39 -11.38
C ALA A 293 21.65 21.43 -10.48
N ASP A 294 20.40 21.76 -10.17
CA ASP A 294 19.53 20.90 -9.36
C ASP A 294 19.13 19.61 -10.10
N ALA A 295 18.82 19.71 -11.39
CA ALA A 295 18.51 18.57 -12.24
C ALA A 295 19.73 17.63 -12.32
N LEU A 296 20.93 18.16 -12.55
CA LEU A 296 22.17 17.37 -12.56
C LEU A 296 22.44 16.69 -11.21
N ASN A 297 22.21 17.40 -10.10
CA ASN A 297 22.34 16.83 -8.76
C ASN A 297 21.31 15.72 -8.50
N LEU A 298 20.09 15.86 -9.03
CA LEU A 298 19.06 14.83 -8.94
C LEU A 298 19.45 13.58 -9.74
N VAL A 299 20.00 13.73 -10.96
CA VAL A 299 20.53 12.60 -11.75
C VAL A 299 21.63 11.85 -10.98
N LYS A 300 22.58 12.58 -10.37
CA LYS A 300 23.62 11.97 -9.53
C LYS A 300 23.03 11.25 -8.31
N TYR A 301 22.03 11.84 -7.67
CA TYR A 301 21.31 11.27 -6.52
C TYR A 301 20.61 9.95 -6.88
N ALA A 302 19.99 9.90 -8.06
CA ALA A 302 19.33 8.73 -8.61
C ALA A 302 20.34 7.64 -8.99
N ARG A 303 21.45 7.99 -9.65
CA ARG A 303 22.49 7.02 -10.06
C ARG A 303 23.08 6.27 -8.87
N LEU A 304 23.34 6.93 -7.74
CA LEU A 304 23.82 6.25 -6.52
C LEU A 304 22.83 5.21 -5.98
N ARG A 305 21.55 5.34 -6.31
CA ARG A 305 20.47 4.39 -5.97
C ARG A 305 20.23 3.35 -7.07
N GLY A 306 21.04 3.33 -8.13
CA GLY A 306 20.80 2.47 -9.28
C GLY A 306 19.51 2.83 -10.03
N ILE A 307 19.15 4.11 -10.05
CA ILE A 307 17.99 4.64 -10.77
C ILE A 307 18.47 5.53 -11.90
N ARG A 308 17.95 5.24 -13.09
CA ARG A 308 18.08 6.01 -14.32
C ARG A 308 17.04 7.12 -14.32
N ILE A 309 17.36 8.29 -14.86
CA ILE A 309 16.36 9.33 -15.13
C ILE A 309 16.22 9.44 -16.64
N ILE A 310 15.08 8.99 -17.16
CA ILE A 310 14.70 9.19 -18.56
C ILE A 310 13.81 10.42 -18.59
N MET A 311 14.31 11.51 -19.18
CA MET A 311 13.52 12.73 -19.33
C MET A 311 12.60 12.62 -20.53
N GLU A 312 11.39 13.14 -20.37
CA GLU A 312 10.43 13.29 -21.45
C GLU A 312 10.28 14.75 -21.86
N ILE A 313 10.50 15.01 -23.13
CA ILE A 313 10.07 16.25 -23.80
C ILE A 313 9.00 15.82 -24.79
N ASP A 314 7.76 15.92 -24.34
CA ASP A 314 6.62 15.48 -25.13
C ASP A 314 6.41 16.41 -26.33
N GLY A 315 6.17 15.79 -27.49
CA GLY A 315 5.88 16.47 -28.72
C GLY A 315 5.41 15.49 -29.80
N PRO A 316 4.64 15.96 -30.80
CA PRO A 316 4.32 17.37 -31.03
C PRO A 316 3.04 17.85 -30.35
N SER A 317 2.26 16.97 -29.69
CA SER A 317 1.21 17.41 -28.77
C SER A 317 1.83 17.94 -27.47
N HIS A 318 1.00 18.24 -26.48
CA HIS A 318 1.47 18.53 -25.13
C HIS A 318 2.51 19.68 -25.05
N ALA A 319 2.45 20.61 -26.02
CA ALA A 319 3.38 21.73 -26.15
C ALA A 319 2.63 23.06 -26.16
N GLY A 320 2.66 23.76 -25.03
CA GLY A 320 1.86 24.95 -24.76
C GLY A 320 2.69 26.10 -24.18
N ASN A 321 2.52 26.34 -22.88
CA ASN A 321 3.25 27.39 -22.17
C ASN A 321 4.77 27.18 -22.30
N GLY A 322 5.49 28.24 -22.69
CA GLY A 322 6.91 28.22 -23.02
C GLY A 322 7.19 28.40 -24.51
N TRP A 323 6.23 28.15 -25.40
CA TRP A 323 6.42 28.25 -26.86
C TRP A 323 5.86 29.55 -27.50
N GLN A 324 5.09 30.34 -26.74
CA GLN A 324 4.36 31.51 -27.25
C GLN A 324 5.24 32.72 -27.60
N TRP A 325 6.52 32.71 -27.27
CA TRP A 325 7.43 33.85 -27.49
C TRP A 325 7.96 33.95 -28.94
N GLY A 326 7.88 32.85 -29.71
CA GLY A 326 8.43 32.77 -31.07
C GLY A 326 8.02 33.92 -32.00
N PRO A 327 6.73 34.27 -32.12
CA PRO A 327 6.29 35.35 -32.99
C PRO A 327 6.89 36.71 -32.62
N ALA A 328 6.98 37.03 -31.33
CA ALA A 328 7.57 38.29 -30.85
C ALA A 328 9.08 38.37 -31.11
N ALA A 329 9.75 37.22 -31.19
CA ALA A 329 11.17 37.10 -31.55
C ALA A 329 11.42 36.99 -33.07
N GLY A 330 10.38 37.04 -33.91
CA GLY A 330 10.52 36.91 -35.37
C GLY A 330 10.76 35.47 -35.86
N LEU A 331 10.47 34.46 -35.02
CA LEU A 331 10.64 33.03 -35.35
C LEU A 331 9.35 32.38 -35.88
N GLY A 332 8.28 33.17 -36.07
CA GLY A 332 6.97 32.67 -36.45
C GLY A 332 6.28 31.83 -35.36
N ASN A 333 5.20 31.15 -35.74
CA ASN A 333 4.46 30.30 -34.82
C ASN A 333 5.15 28.93 -34.69
N MET A 334 5.95 28.76 -33.64
CA MET A 334 6.62 27.48 -33.33
C MET A 334 5.64 26.43 -32.78
N SER A 335 4.55 26.89 -32.17
CA SER A 335 3.41 26.08 -31.73
C SER A 335 2.10 26.72 -32.19
N VAL A 336 1.10 25.89 -32.44
CA VAL A 336 -0.21 26.24 -32.97
C VAL A 336 -1.31 25.78 -32.04
N CYS A 337 -2.51 26.34 -32.22
CA CYS A 337 -3.69 26.07 -31.39
C CYS A 337 -3.51 26.36 -29.89
N LEU A 338 -2.51 27.17 -29.54
CA LEU A 338 -2.25 27.61 -28.17
C LEU A 338 -3.50 28.23 -27.55
N ASN A 339 -3.92 27.72 -26.39
CA ASN A 339 -4.98 28.28 -25.54
C ASN A 339 -6.32 28.57 -26.29
N GLN A 340 -6.61 27.82 -27.36
CA GLN A 340 -7.82 28.02 -28.16
C GLN A 340 -9.10 27.65 -27.39
N SER A 341 -10.19 28.38 -27.68
CA SER A 341 -11.50 28.18 -27.06
C SER A 341 -12.63 28.18 -28.12
N PRO A 342 -13.63 27.29 -28.03
CA PRO A 342 -13.76 26.20 -27.06
C PRO A 342 -12.74 25.07 -27.34
N TRP A 343 -12.02 24.66 -26.30
CA TRP A 343 -10.82 23.80 -26.41
C TRP A 343 -11.08 22.44 -27.06
N ARG A 344 -12.28 21.86 -26.88
CA ARG A 344 -12.66 20.55 -27.45
C ARG A 344 -12.57 20.48 -28.98
N ASN A 345 -12.55 21.64 -29.64
CA ASN A 345 -12.39 21.70 -31.09
C ASN A 345 -10.93 21.66 -31.56
N TYR A 346 -9.97 21.70 -30.64
CA TYR A 346 -8.55 21.92 -30.92
C TYR A 346 -7.61 20.96 -30.18
N CYS A 347 -8.05 20.30 -29.10
CA CYS A 347 -7.21 19.37 -28.34
C CYS A 347 -8.04 18.40 -27.50
N VAL A 348 -7.38 17.35 -26.98
CA VAL A 348 -7.99 16.35 -26.09
C VAL A 348 -8.18 16.91 -24.67
N GLN A 349 -7.27 17.77 -24.21
CA GLN A 349 -7.32 18.39 -22.88
C GLN A 349 -6.83 19.84 -22.93
N PRO A 350 -7.44 20.77 -22.17
CA PRO A 350 -6.97 22.14 -22.05
C PRO A 350 -5.76 22.25 -21.10
N PRO A 351 -4.88 23.27 -21.25
CA PRO A 351 -4.83 24.20 -22.37
C PRO A 351 -4.37 23.50 -23.65
N CYS A 352 -4.94 23.89 -24.79
CA CYS A 352 -4.51 23.35 -26.09
C CYS A 352 -3.12 23.88 -26.49
N GLY A 353 -2.37 23.08 -27.24
CA GLY A 353 -1.12 23.47 -27.86
C GLY A 353 -0.45 22.29 -28.55
N GLN A 354 0.06 22.51 -29.77
CA GLN A 354 0.86 21.53 -30.51
C GLN A 354 2.00 22.23 -31.25
N LEU A 355 3.17 21.61 -31.33
CA LEU A 355 4.29 22.11 -32.13
C LEU A 355 3.90 22.17 -33.61
N ASN A 356 4.50 23.12 -34.32
CA ASN A 356 4.33 23.34 -35.75
C ASN A 356 5.44 22.61 -36.53
N PRO A 357 5.18 21.44 -37.14
CA PRO A 357 6.22 20.66 -37.84
C PRO A 357 6.70 21.31 -39.14
N THR A 358 6.06 22.39 -39.59
CA THR A 358 6.45 23.10 -40.81
C THR A 358 7.34 24.32 -40.52
N ASN A 359 7.58 24.64 -39.25
CA ASN A 359 8.45 25.73 -38.83
C ASN A 359 9.86 25.22 -38.46
N ASP A 360 10.90 25.62 -39.21
CA ASP A 360 12.28 25.18 -38.96
C ASP A 360 12.91 25.78 -37.69
N HIS A 361 12.46 26.95 -37.22
CA HIS A 361 12.94 27.54 -35.97
C HIS A 361 12.51 26.73 -34.74
N MET A 362 11.35 26.05 -34.80
CA MET A 362 10.92 25.13 -33.76
C MET A 362 11.91 23.97 -33.59
N TYR A 363 12.39 23.38 -34.69
CA TYR A 363 13.40 22.32 -34.64
C TYR A 363 14.76 22.82 -34.14
N ALA A 364 15.12 24.07 -34.44
CA ALA A 364 16.32 24.69 -33.88
C ALA A 364 16.20 24.80 -32.36
N VAL A 365 15.07 25.30 -31.84
CA VAL A 365 14.83 25.37 -30.39
C VAL A 365 14.81 23.98 -29.74
N LEU A 366 14.14 22.99 -30.34
CA LEU A 366 14.17 21.61 -29.84
C LEU A 366 15.59 21.03 -29.79
N LYS A 367 16.42 21.34 -30.79
CA LYS A 367 17.82 20.91 -30.80
C LYS A 367 18.57 21.47 -29.58
N GLU A 368 18.42 22.76 -29.28
CA GLU A 368 19.03 23.38 -28.10
C GLU A 368 18.50 22.75 -26.79
N ILE A 369 17.20 22.45 -26.70
CA ILE A 369 16.62 21.73 -25.56
C ILE A 369 17.25 20.34 -25.41
N PHE A 370 17.39 19.61 -26.51
CA PHE A 370 18.01 18.28 -26.52
C PHE A 370 19.50 18.31 -26.16
N GLU A 371 20.22 19.39 -26.50
CA GLU A 371 21.61 19.59 -26.07
C GLU A 371 21.70 19.72 -24.55
N ASP A 372 20.88 20.55 -23.90
CA ASP A 372 20.84 20.64 -22.43
C ASP A 372 20.49 19.28 -21.78
N ILE A 373 19.55 18.53 -22.35
CA ILE A 373 19.16 17.21 -21.81
C ILE A 373 20.29 16.19 -21.96
N ALA A 374 21.04 16.23 -23.07
CA ALA A 374 22.21 15.38 -23.25
C ALA A 374 23.31 15.72 -22.23
N GLU A 375 23.48 16.97 -21.82
CA GLU A 375 24.41 17.35 -20.75
C GLU A 375 23.99 16.82 -19.36
N LEU A 376 22.69 16.66 -19.13
CA LEU A 376 22.15 16.14 -17.87
C LEU A 376 22.24 14.61 -17.75
N GLY A 377 22.01 13.86 -18.83
CA GLY A 377 21.76 12.41 -18.77
C GLY A 377 22.59 11.51 -19.70
N ALA A 378 23.24 12.04 -20.73
CA ALA A 378 24.02 11.26 -21.68
C ALA A 378 25.48 11.05 -21.18
N PRO A 379 26.24 10.09 -21.74
CA PRO A 379 25.89 9.16 -22.81
C PRO A 379 25.22 7.88 -22.33
N GLU A 380 24.72 7.77 -21.09
CA GLU A 380 24.10 6.53 -20.60
C GLU A 380 22.59 6.49 -20.83
N GLU A 381 21.89 7.62 -20.79
CA GLU A 381 20.43 7.66 -20.93
C GLU A 381 19.91 7.88 -22.36
N THR A 382 18.65 7.50 -22.57
CA THR A 382 17.88 7.85 -23.76
C THR A 382 16.82 8.89 -23.39
N ILE A 383 16.07 9.36 -24.38
CA ILE A 383 14.98 10.33 -24.24
C ILE A 383 13.63 9.70 -24.57
N HIS A 384 12.60 10.08 -23.82
CA HIS A 384 11.21 9.87 -24.21
C HIS A 384 10.74 11.10 -25.01
N MET A 385 10.23 10.90 -26.21
CA MET A 385 9.81 11.99 -27.11
C MET A 385 8.27 12.15 -27.13
N GLY A 386 7.58 11.49 -26.20
CA GLY A 386 6.14 11.53 -26.06
C GLY A 386 5.41 10.98 -27.27
N GLY A 387 4.64 11.83 -27.95
CA GLY A 387 3.96 11.45 -29.19
C GLY A 387 2.63 10.75 -28.94
N ASP A 388 1.94 11.14 -27.88
CA ASP A 388 0.54 10.83 -27.60
C ASP A 388 -0.38 12.00 -27.98
N GLU A 389 -1.68 11.66 -28.08
CA GLU A 389 -2.81 12.59 -28.21
C GLU A 389 -2.70 13.72 -29.26
N VAL A 390 -1.90 13.55 -30.33
CA VAL A 390 -1.83 14.52 -31.43
C VAL A 390 -3.19 14.65 -32.12
N TYR A 391 -3.70 15.88 -32.08
CA TYR A 391 -4.98 16.26 -32.63
C TYR A 391 -4.81 16.83 -34.05
N ILE A 392 -4.91 15.95 -35.04
CA ILE A 392 -4.78 16.30 -36.48
C ILE A 392 -5.66 17.50 -36.91
N PRO A 393 -6.92 17.65 -36.44
CA PRO A 393 -7.72 18.80 -36.83
C PRO A 393 -7.12 20.17 -36.41
N CYS A 394 -6.27 20.23 -35.39
CA CYS A 394 -5.53 21.45 -35.06
C CYS A 394 -4.58 21.87 -36.20
N TRP A 395 -3.77 20.92 -36.68
CA TRP A 395 -2.88 21.16 -37.83
C TRP A 395 -3.66 21.46 -39.10
N ASN A 396 -4.74 20.72 -39.38
CA ASN A 396 -5.54 20.91 -40.59
C ASN A 396 -6.27 22.26 -40.63
N ARG A 397 -6.51 22.90 -39.47
CA ARG A 397 -7.08 24.26 -39.41
C ARG A 397 -6.03 25.37 -39.49
N THR A 398 -4.75 25.03 -39.41
CA THR A 398 -3.67 25.99 -39.46
C THR A 398 -3.29 26.25 -40.91
N GLU A 399 -3.59 27.46 -41.40
CA GLU A 399 -3.35 27.86 -42.80
C GLU A 399 -1.89 27.69 -43.21
N GLU A 400 -0.95 28.08 -42.34
CA GLU A 400 0.49 27.93 -42.57
C GLU A 400 0.88 26.47 -42.85
N ILE A 401 0.42 25.54 -42.00
CA ILE A 401 0.71 24.10 -42.12
C ILE A 401 0.10 23.54 -43.40
N THR A 402 -1.19 23.79 -43.64
CA THR A 402 -1.88 23.25 -44.82
C THR A 402 -1.31 23.79 -46.13
N THR A 403 -0.87 25.05 -46.16
CA THR A 403 -0.22 25.67 -47.32
C THR A 403 1.13 25.03 -47.58
N GLN A 404 1.95 24.86 -46.54
CA GLN A 404 3.25 24.20 -46.67
C GLN A 404 3.13 22.72 -47.05
N MET A 405 2.14 22.00 -46.52
CA MET A 405 1.89 20.60 -46.90
C MET A 405 1.57 20.49 -48.39
N LYS A 406 0.65 21.30 -48.91
CA LYS A 406 0.32 21.35 -50.34
C LYS A 406 1.54 21.71 -51.20
N ALA A 407 2.34 22.70 -50.75
CA ALA A 407 3.56 23.10 -51.46
C ALA A 407 4.61 21.98 -51.52
N ARG A 408 4.65 21.09 -50.52
CA ARG A 408 5.51 19.89 -50.48
C ARG A 408 4.89 18.67 -51.18
N GLY A 409 3.72 18.82 -51.82
CA GLY A 409 3.04 17.76 -52.56
C GLY A 409 2.20 16.80 -51.71
N TYR A 410 1.96 17.12 -50.43
CA TYR A 410 1.02 16.38 -49.60
C TYR A 410 -0.43 16.80 -49.87
N ASP A 411 -1.34 15.85 -49.80
CA ASP A 411 -2.75 16.16 -49.61
C ASP A 411 -3.04 16.48 -48.13
N LEU A 412 -4.29 16.81 -47.81
CA LEU A 412 -4.74 17.07 -46.43
C LEU A 412 -5.47 15.86 -45.84
N SER A 413 -5.10 14.65 -46.27
CA SER A 413 -5.61 13.41 -45.69
C SER A 413 -4.96 13.11 -44.35
N GLU A 414 -5.62 12.28 -43.53
CA GLU A 414 -5.06 11.81 -42.26
C GLU A 414 -3.71 11.11 -42.46
N GLU A 415 -3.56 10.31 -43.53
CA GLU A 415 -2.31 9.63 -43.86
C GLU A 415 -1.16 10.62 -44.08
N SER A 416 -1.40 11.72 -44.81
CA SER A 416 -0.40 12.77 -45.01
C SER A 416 -0.01 13.48 -43.70
N PHE A 417 -0.97 13.69 -42.78
CA PHE A 417 -0.66 14.23 -41.45
C PHE A 417 0.14 13.23 -40.59
N LEU A 418 -0.12 11.92 -40.69
CA LEU A 418 0.70 10.89 -40.04
C LEU A 418 2.13 10.86 -40.60
N ARG A 419 2.31 11.08 -41.91
CA ARG A 419 3.65 11.24 -42.51
C ARG A 419 4.36 12.49 -42.01
N LEU A 420 3.64 13.63 -41.88
CA LEU A 420 4.19 14.85 -41.28
C LEU A 420 4.62 14.62 -39.82
N TRP A 421 3.81 13.89 -39.06
CA TRP A 421 4.12 13.52 -37.68
C TRP A 421 5.34 12.58 -37.58
N SER A 422 5.42 11.56 -38.44
CA SER A 422 6.62 10.71 -38.53
C SER A 422 7.88 11.53 -38.84
N GLN A 423 7.79 12.50 -39.77
CA GLN A 423 8.91 13.39 -40.10
C GLN A 423 9.35 14.25 -38.91
N PHE A 424 8.41 14.73 -38.11
CA PHE A 424 8.73 15.44 -36.87
C PHE A 424 9.64 14.61 -35.96
N HIS A 425 9.26 13.36 -35.67
CA HIS A 425 10.09 12.48 -34.84
C HIS A 425 11.40 12.12 -35.52
N GLN A 426 11.43 11.85 -36.83
CA GLN A 426 12.67 11.53 -37.54
C GLN A 426 13.69 12.68 -37.48
N ARG A 427 13.24 13.94 -37.63
CA ARG A 427 14.12 15.12 -37.50
C ARG A 427 14.67 15.26 -36.09
N ASN A 428 13.83 15.06 -35.07
CA ASN A 428 14.24 15.17 -33.67
C ASN A 428 15.16 14.02 -33.23
N VAL A 429 14.91 12.80 -33.69
CA VAL A 429 15.82 11.65 -33.48
C VAL A 429 17.16 11.89 -34.14
N LYS A 430 17.18 12.42 -35.36
CA LYS A 430 18.43 12.78 -36.03
C LYS A 430 19.19 13.85 -35.24
N ALA A 431 18.50 14.90 -34.78
CA ALA A 431 19.13 15.93 -33.95
C ALA A 431 19.73 15.33 -32.67
N TRP A 432 18.98 14.47 -31.98
CA TRP A 432 19.46 13.74 -30.80
C TRP A 432 20.71 12.90 -31.09
N ASP A 433 20.74 12.18 -32.21
CA ASP A 433 21.87 11.37 -32.62
C ASP A 433 23.10 12.23 -32.92
N ASP A 434 22.92 13.33 -33.66
CA ASP A 434 23.99 14.28 -34.00
C ASP A 434 24.60 14.90 -32.73
N ILE A 435 23.76 15.31 -31.77
CA ILE A 435 24.17 15.84 -30.45
C ILE A 435 24.98 14.81 -29.67
N ASN A 436 24.47 13.58 -29.55
CA ASN A 436 25.16 12.54 -28.78
C ASN A 436 26.49 12.15 -29.41
N LEU A 437 26.55 12.06 -30.74
CA LEU A 437 27.79 11.75 -31.45
C LEU A 437 28.84 12.87 -31.26
N GLN A 438 28.40 14.14 -31.27
CA GLN A 438 29.26 15.29 -31.06
C GLN A 438 29.78 15.35 -29.61
N MET A 439 28.88 15.23 -28.62
CA MET A 439 29.24 15.33 -27.20
C MET A 439 30.00 14.09 -26.71
N TYR A 440 29.68 12.90 -27.24
CA TYR A 440 30.21 11.62 -26.78
C TYR A 440 30.67 10.74 -27.94
N PRO A 441 31.81 11.06 -28.60
CA PRO A 441 32.30 10.34 -29.79
C PRO A 441 32.60 8.85 -29.55
N SER A 442 32.71 8.41 -28.30
CA SER A 442 32.86 7.01 -27.92
C SER A 442 31.59 6.18 -28.15
N VAL A 443 30.42 6.82 -28.22
CA VAL A 443 29.14 6.14 -28.48
C VAL A 443 28.91 6.06 -29.99
N ARG A 444 29.28 4.91 -30.55
CA ARG A 444 29.22 4.70 -32.01
C ARG A 444 27.84 4.34 -32.53
N GLU A 445 27.03 3.71 -31.70
CA GLU A 445 25.69 3.27 -32.09
C GLU A 445 24.64 4.24 -31.52
N PRO A 446 23.81 4.84 -32.39
CA PRO A 446 22.77 5.74 -31.91
C PRO A 446 21.73 4.96 -31.10
N LYS A 447 21.25 5.55 -30.02
CA LYS A 447 20.33 4.89 -29.10
C LYS A 447 18.89 4.92 -29.60
N PRO A 448 18.06 3.94 -29.23
CA PRO A 448 16.64 4.01 -29.48
C PRO A 448 15.96 5.04 -28.57
N VAL A 449 14.96 5.73 -29.09
CA VAL A 449 14.10 6.66 -28.31
C VAL A 449 12.78 5.97 -27.96
N ILE A 450 12.05 6.54 -27.00
CA ILE A 450 10.75 6.01 -26.55
C ILE A 450 9.63 6.93 -27.05
N LEU A 451 8.54 6.34 -27.53
CA LEU A 451 7.28 7.01 -27.89
C LEU A 451 6.10 6.32 -27.23
N TRP A 452 5.06 7.07 -26.90
CA TRP A 452 3.79 6.53 -26.45
C TRP A 452 3.06 5.78 -27.56
N SER A 453 2.21 4.82 -27.17
CA SER A 453 1.24 4.25 -28.10
C SER A 453 0.21 5.30 -28.52
N SER A 454 0.14 5.60 -29.81
CA SER A 454 -0.81 6.53 -30.42
C SER A 454 -1.21 6.07 -31.84
N LYS A 455 -2.02 6.87 -32.54
CA LYS A 455 -2.41 6.62 -33.94
C LYS A 455 -1.20 6.40 -34.86
N LEU A 456 -0.08 7.08 -34.60
CA LEU A 456 1.17 6.92 -35.35
C LEU A 456 1.79 5.54 -35.16
N THR A 457 1.68 5.00 -33.94
CA THR A 457 2.25 3.70 -33.55
C THR A 457 1.27 2.53 -33.69
N ASP A 458 0.06 2.78 -34.20
CA ASP A 458 -0.92 1.72 -34.43
C ASP A 458 -0.30 0.64 -35.33
N PRO A 459 -0.64 -0.65 -35.13
CA PRO A 459 -0.06 -1.75 -35.89
C PRO A 459 -0.21 -1.61 -37.42
N GLU A 460 -1.22 -0.89 -37.89
CA GLU A 460 -1.48 -0.61 -39.30
C GLU A 460 -0.48 0.38 -39.91
N ASN A 461 0.03 1.31 -39.12
CA ASN A 461 0.83 2.45 -39.58
C ASN A 461 2.33 2.29 -39.26
N ILE A 462 2.64 1.71 -38.11
CA ILE A 462 3.97 1.81 -37.47
C ILE A 462 5.12 1.28 -38.33
N GLU A 463 4.95 0.15 -39.03
CA GLU A 463 6.02 -0.47 -39.84
C GLU A 463 6.48 0.39 -41.02
N GLN A 464 5.61 1.26 -41.53
CA GLN A 464 5.93 2.14 -42.65
C GLN A 464 6.49 3.50 -42.19
N LEU A 465 6.20 3.89 -40.94
CA LEU A 465 6.46 5.24 -40.44
C LEU A 465 7.59 5.30 -39.41
N LEU A 466 7.84 4.24 -38.65
CA LEU A 466 8.78 4.24 -37.52
C LEU A 466 9.66 2.97 -37.53
N PRO A 467 10.97 3.03 -37.81
CA PRO A 467 11.83 1.85 -37.76
C PRO A 467 11.97 1.27 -36.35
N LYS A 468 11.66 -0.03 -36.19
CA LYS A 468 11.68 -0.77 -34.89
C LYS A 468 13.02 -0.78 -34.16
N GLU A 469 14.12 -0.59 -34.89
CA GLU A 469 15.46 -0.49 -34.33
C GLU A 469 15.66 0.84 -33.57
N ARG A 470 14.98 1.90 -34.01
CA ARG A 470 15.09 3.27 -33.47
C ARG A 470 14.04 3.59 -32.40
N PHE A 471 12.89 2.91 -32.42
CA PHE A 471 11.76 3.25 -31.54
C PHE A 471 11.39 2.11 -30.59
N ILE A 472 11.22 2.46 -29.31
CA ILE A 472 10.60 1.64 -28.26
C ILE A 472 9.22 2.24 -28.00
N ILE A 473 8.19 1.39 -27.88
CA ILE A 473 6.82 1.86 -27.71
C ILE A 473 6.38 1.67 -26.26
N GLN A 474 6.06 2.76 -25.57
CA GLN A 474 5.43 2.74 -24.26
C GLN A 474 3.92 2.66 -24.41
N THR A 475 3.31 1.56 -24.00
CA THR A 475 1.88 1.33 -24.23
C THR A 475 1.04 1.70 -23.01
N TRP A 476 -0.08 2.38 -23.25
CA TRP A 476 -1.01 2.82 -22.20
C TRP A 476 -2.45 2.33 -22.43
N VAL A 477 -2.57 1.04 -22.66
CA VAL A 477 -3.86 0.36 -22.91
C VAL A 477 -4.28 -0.51 -21.73
N SER A 478 -5.55 -0.93 -21.72
CA SER A 478 -6.01 -1.91 -20.74
C SER A 478 -5.31 -3.26 -20.92
N ALA A 479 -5.26 -4.08 -19.86
CA ALA A 479 -4.64 -5.41 -19.91
C ALA A 479 -5.24 -6.33 -20.99
N GLN A 480 -6.49 -6.09 -21.39
CA GLN A 480 -7.23 -6.89 -22.38
C GLN A 480 -6.95 -6.47 -23.83
N SER A 481 -6.34 -5.29 -24.04
CA SER A 481 -6.09 -4.77 -25.38
C SER A 481 -5.13 -5.68 -26.17
N PRO A 482 -5.41 -5.96 -27.46
CA PRO A 482 -4.51 -6.76 -28.30
C PRO A 482 -3.22 -6.02 -28.67
N LEU A 483 -3.17 -4.69 -28.52
CA LEU A 483 -2.10 -3.83 -29.02
C LEU A 483 -0.70 -4.30 -28.60
N ASN A 484 -0.51 -4.65 -27.32
CA ASN A 484 0.78 -5.14 -26.82
C ASN A 484 1.26 -6.36 -27.60
N ARG A 485 0.38 -7.34 -27.85
CA ARG A 485 0.72 -8.56 -28.61
C ARG A 485 0.98 -8.27 -30.08
N GLU A 486 0.25 -7.32 -30.66
CA GLU A 486 0.41 -6.95 -32.07
C GLU A 486 1.73 -6.22 -32.34
N LEU A 487 2.12 -5.30 -31.46
CA LEU A 487 3.42 -4.62 -31.52
C LEU A 487 4.58 -5.59 -31.34
N LEU A 488 4.47 -6.51 -30.38
CA LEU A 488 5.44 -7.58 -30.17
C LEU A 488 5.57 -8.47 -31.43
N ARG A 489 4.44 -8.87 -32.04
CA ARG A 489 4.44 -9.66 -33.29
C ARG A 489 5.13 -8.96 -34.46
N LYS A 490 5.08 -7.62 -34.51
CA LYS A 490 5.76 -6.79 -35.51
C LYS A 490 7.24 -6.53 -35.19
N GLY A 491 7.76 -7.06 -34.09
CA GLY A 491 9.17 -6.97 -33.74
C GLY A 491 9.57 -5.73 -32.93
N TYR A 492 8.61 -4.93 -32.45
CA TYR A 492 8.90 -3.76 -31.62
C TYR A 492 9.26 -4.18 -30.20
N ARG A 493 10.06 -3.35 -29.54
CA ARG A 493 10.27 -3.41 -28.09
C ARG A 493 9.22 -2.57 -27.40
N VAL A 494 8.72 -3.05 -26.26
CA VAL A 494 7.65 -2.38 -25.53
C VAL A 494 8.00 -2.17 -24.07
N VAL A 495 7.55 -1.03 -23.55
CA VAL A 495 7.45 -0.72 -22.12
C VAL A 495 5.96 -0.62 -21.79
N ILE A 496 5.47 -1.37 -20.82
CA ILE A 496 4.02 -1.50 -20.61
C ILE A 496 3.57 -0.67 -19.42
N SER A 497 2.57 0.19 -19.62
CA SER A 497 1.93 1.01 -18.60
C SER A 497 0.43 0.69 -18.58
N THR A 498 0.05 -0.42 -17.95
CA THR A 498 -1.33 -0.94 -18.04
C THR A 498 -2.35 0.05 -17.46
N LYS A 499 -3.19 0.62 -18.32
CA LYS A 499 -4.11 1.73 -17.97
C LYS A 499 -5.07 1.39 -16.83
N ASN A 500 -5.57 0.15 -16.76
CA ASN A 500 -6.52 -0.29 -15.74
C ASN A 500 -5.87 -0.96 -14.51
N ALA A 501 -4.57 -0.75 -14.28
CA ALA A 501 -3.88 -1.23 -13.09
C ALA A 501 -2.76 -0.31 -12.61
N TRP A 502 -2.00 0.28 -13.52
CA TRP A 502 -0.73 0.99 -13.27
C TRP A 502 -0.81 2.50 -13.47
N TYR A 503 -1.94 3.04 -13.88
CA TYR A 503 -2.23 4.48 -13.79
C TYR A 503 -2.68 4.79 -12.36
N LEU A 504 -1.77 5.38 -11.58
CA LEU A 504 -1.96 5.59 -10.15
C LEU A 504 -2.78 6.86 -9.84
N ASP A 505 -2.89 7.78 -10.79
CA ASP A 505 -3.72 9.00 -10.73
C ASP A 505 -5.23 8.71 -10.82
N HIS A 506 -5.62 7.57 -11.41
CA HIS A 506 -7.00 7.16 -11.58
C HIS A 506 -7.79 7.06 -10.26
N GLY A 507 -9.10 7.31 -10.35
CA GLY A 507 -10.05 7.33 -9.23
C GLY A 507 -10.52 8.73 -8.83
N PHE A 508 -9.92 9.77 -9.42
CA PHE A 508 -10.21 11.18 -9.09
C PHE A 508 -10.58 12.03 -10.31
N TRP A 509 -10.51 11.46 -11.51
CA TRP A 509 -10.84 12.14 -12.78
C TRP A 509 -11.84 11.34 -13.59
N GLY A 510 -12.93 12.00 -14.02
CA GLY A 510 -13.97 11.43 -14.86
C GLY A 510 -14.54 10.12 -14.30
N ASN A 511 -14.61 9.09 -15.16
CA ASN A 511 -15.12 7.75 -14.82
C ASN A 511 -13.99 6.75 -14.46
N THR A 512 -12.79 7.23 -14.14
CA THR A 512 -11.66 6.35 -13.77
C THR A 512 -11.87 5.72 -12.39
N GLN A 513 -11.22 4.59 -12.14
CA GLN A 513 -11.33 3.85 -10.88
C GLN A 513 -9.99 3.83 -10.14
N TYR A 514 -10.03 3.97 -8.81
CA TYR A 514 -8.84 3.80 -7.98
C TYR A 514 -8.40 2.33 -7.99
N TYR A 515 -7.15 2.08 -8.39
CA TYR A 515 -6.53 0.76 -8.32
C TYR A 515 -5.71 0.64 -7.05
N ASN A 516 -6.10 -0.28 -6.16
CA ASN A 516 -5.36 -0.56 -4.94
C ASN A 516 -4.10 -1.40 -5.23
N TRP A 517 -3.24 -1.58 -4.22
CA TRP A 517 -1.96 -2.27 -4.38
C TRP A 517 -2.10 -3.74 -4.85
N ARG A 518 -3.22 -4.42 -4.55
CA ARG A 518 -3.45 -5.81 -4.99
C ARG A 518 -3.68 -5.85 -6.49
N THR A 519 -4.53 -4.96 -7.02
CA THR A 519 -4.75 -4.81 -8.47
C THR A 519 -3.44 -4.49 -9.20
N VAL A 520 -2.63 -3.58 -8.64
CA VAL A 520 -1.32 -3.21 -9.19
C VAL A 520 -0.36 -4.41 -9.21
N TYR A 521 -0.34 -5.22 -8.14
CA TYR A 521 0.52 -6.39 -7.99
C TYR A 521 0.10 -7.56 -8.89
N ASP A 522 -1.22 -7.82 -8.99
CA ASP A 522 -1.79 -8.93 -9.76
C ASP A 522 -1.80 -8.67 -11.27
N ASN A 523 -1.46 -7.45 -11.71
CA ASN A 523 -1.31 -7.13 -13.13
C ASN A 523 -0.14 -7.92 -13.74
N ALA A 524 -0.47 -8.94 -14.54
CA ALA A 524 0.52 -9.75 -15.23
C ALA A 524 1.00 -9.07 -16.50
N LEU A 525 2.32 -9.08 -16.72
CA LEU A 525 2.91 -8.68 -17.99
C LEU A 525 2.87 -9.84 -19.00
N PRO A 526 2.70 -9.55 -20.31
CA PRO A 526 2.87 -10.55 -21.34
C PRO A 526 4.31 -11.10 -21.28
N VAL A 527 4.44 -12.41 -21.37
CA VAL A 527 5.74 -13.08 -21.45
C VAL A 527 6.14 -13.15 -22.92
N ASP A 528 7.41 -12.86 -23.22
CA ASP A 528 7.96 -13.04 -24.57
C ASP A 528 7.74 -14.48 -25.05
N SER A 529 7.55 -14.66 -26.36
CA SER A 529 7.50 -15.99 -26.95
C SER A 529 8.82 -16.74 -26.65
N PRO A 530 8.78 -18.01 -26.19
CA PRO A 530 9.99 -18.79 -25.92
C PRO A 530 10.95 -18.90 -27.13
N ASN A 531 10.43 -18.72 -28.35
CA ASN A 531 11.18 -18.81 -29.59
C ASN A 531 11.89 -17.50 -30.00
N ASN A 532 11.66 -16.40 -29.26
CA ASN A 532 12.33 -15.13 -29.56
C ASN A 532 13.73 -15.09 -28.95
N GLN A 533 14.74 -14.89 -29.80
CA GLN A 533 16.14 -14.77 -29.36
C GLN A 533 16.46 -13.45 -28.65
N LYS A 534 15.62 -12.41 -28.81
CA LYS A 534 15.79 -11.09 -28.19
C LYS A 534 14.57 -10.73 -27.36
N ARG A 535 14.82 -10.21 -26.15
CA ARG A 535 13.79 -9.71 -25.24
C ARG A 535 13.10 -8.48 -25.83
N GLN A 536 11.79 -8.56 -26.01
CA GLN A 536 11.00 -7.46 -26.59
C GLN A 536 10.24 -6.69 -25.51
N VAL A 537 9.71 -7.38 -24.49
CA VAL A 537 9.18 -6.73 -23.29
C VAL A 537 10.33 -6.30 -22.41
N LEU A 538 10.65 -5.00 -22.43
CA LEU A 538 11.71 -4.43 -21.59
C LEU A 538 11.30 -4.37 -20.11
N GLY A 539 9.99 -4.33 -19.86
CA GLY A 539 9.38 -4.26 -18.54
C GLY A 539 8.17 -3.33 -18.58
N GLY A 540 8.05 -2.47 -17.57
CA GLY A 540 6.89 -1.59 -17.48
C GLY A 540 7.05 -0.47 -16.47
N GLU A 541 6.06 0.41 -16.49
CA GLU A 541 6.01 1.58 -15.62
C GLU A 541 4.64 1.72 -14.96
N VAL A 542 4.65 2.16 -13.72
CA VAL A 542 3.48 2.79 -13.11
C VAL A 542 3.51 4.28 -13.41
N CYS A 543 2.37 4.89 -13.71
CA CYS A 543 2.27 6.29 -14.09
C CYS A 543 1.59 7.11 -13.01
N MET A 544 2.21 8.23 -12.64
CA MET A 544 1.62 9.25 -11.78
C MET A 544 1.52 10.57 -12.55
N TRP A 545 0.44 10.71 -13.31
CA TRP A 545 0.03 11.99 -13.91
C TRP A 545 -0.44 12.97 -12.82
N SER A 546 -0.27 14.27 -13.06
CA SER A 546 -0.34 15.28 -11.99
C SER A 546 -1.46 16.31 -12.11
N GLU A 547 -2.49 16.08 -12.93
CA GLU A 547 -3.67 16.97 -13.04
C GLU A 547 -4.34 17.21 -11.66
N TYR A 548 -4.35 16.18 -10.81
CA TYR A 548 -4.93 16.20 -9.45
C TYR A 548 -3.94 15.80 -8.37
N VAL A 549 -2.63 15.91 -8.64
CA VAL A 549 -1.58 15.50 -7.72
C VAL A 549 -0.59 16.62 -7.54
N ASP A 550 -0.37 16.99 -6.28
CA ASP A 550 0.63 17.95 -5.87
C ASP A 550 1.50 17.36 -4.75
N GLN A 551 2.36 18.19 -4.18
CA GLN A 551 3.21 17.82 -3.05
C GLN A 551 2.48 17.22 -1.83
N ASN A 552 1.20 17.53 -1.63
CA ASN A 552 0.45 17.10 -0.44
C ASN A 552 -0.12 15.69 -0.57
N SER A 553 -0.28 15.20 -1.80
CA SER A 553 -0.91 13.90 -2.08
C SER A 553 0.02 12.91 -2.79
N LEU A 554 1.15 13.38 -3.32
CA LEU A 554 2.07 12.58 -4.13
C LEU A 554 2.48 11.25 -3.47
N GLU A 555 3.06 11.32 -2.27
CA GLU A 555 3.64 10.14 -1.62
C GLU A 555 2.59 9.08 -1.31
N ALA A 556 1.41 9.48 -0.83
CA ALA A 556 0.32 8.57 -0.52
C ALA A 556 -0.29 7.97 -1.81
N ARG A 557 -0.39 8.75 -2.89
CA ARG A 557 -0.89 8.20 -4.16
C ARG A 557 0.10 7.19 -4.75
N ILE A 558 1.40 7.45 -4.74
CA ILE A 558 2.38 6.52 -5.33
C ILE A 558 2.58 5.30 -4.43
N TRP A 559 2.77 5.52 -3.13
CA TRP A 559 3.22 4.51 -2.20
C TRP A 559 2.09 4.07 -1.28
N PRO A 560 1.95 2.76 -1.00
CA PRO A 560 2.89 1.69 -1.35
C PRO A 560 2.57 1.02 -2.70
N ARG A 561 1.58 1.50 -3.47
CA ARG A 561 1.09 0.87 -4.71
C ARG A 561 2.19 0.58 -5.72
N ALA A 562 3.08 1.53 -6.00
CA ALA A 562 4.22 1.34 -6.90
C ALA A 562 5.16 0.20 -6.45
N GLY A 563 5.27 -0.04 -5.13
CA GLY A 563 6.01 -1.19 -4.60
C GLY A 563 5.40 -2.55 -4.97
N GLY A 564 4.08 -2.60 -5.22
CA GLY A 564 3.39 -3.77 -5.74
C GLY A 564 3.83 -4.10 -7.17
N ALA A 565 3.90 -3.08 -8.03
CA ALA A 565 4.43 -3.21 -9.39
C ALA A 565 5.92 -3.56 -9.38
N ALA A 566 6.69 -3.04 -8.42
CA ALA A 566 8.12 -3.33 -8.30
C ALA A 566 8.40 -4.83 -8.12
N GLU A 567 7.61 -5.56 -7.31
CA GLU A 567 7.79 -7.01 -7.17
C GLU A 567 7.35 -7.79 -8.42
N ARG A 568 6.29 -7.31 -9.10
CA ARG A 568 5.87 -7.84 -10.40
C ARG A 568 6.98 -7.70 -11.45
N LEU A 569 7.66 -6.56 -11.46
CA LEU A 569 8.73 -6.24 -12.41
C LEU A 569 10.08 -6.89 -12.04
N TRP A 570 10.35 -7.10 -10.75
CA TRP A 570 11.56 -7.78 -10.28
C TRP A 570 11.45 -9.30 -10.40
N SER A 571 10.35 -9.89 -9.94
CA SER A 571 10.25 -11.35 -9.73
C SER A 571 9.20 -12.04 -10.59
N ASN A 572 8.28 -11.26 -11.17
CA ASN A 572 7.10 -11.72 -11.92
C ASN A 572 6.42 -12.98 -11.34
N PRO A 573 6.00 -12.94 -10.06
CA PRO A 573 5.55 -14.12 -9.34
C PRO A 573 4.23 -14.67 -9.89
N LYS A 574 4.07 -16.00 -9.92
CA LYS A 574 2.80 -16.65 -10.28
C LYS A 574 1.73 -16.53 -9.19
N SER A 575 2.14 -16.25 -7.95
CA SER A 575 1.24 -16.05 -6.81
C SER A 575 0.53 -14.70 -6.86
N SER A 576 -0.68 -14.65 -6.32
CA SER A 576 -1.45 -13.41 -6.17
C SER A 576 -0.99 -12.56 -4.99
N ALA A 577 -1.49 -11.33 -4.93
CA ALA A 577 -1.21 -10.36 -3.87
C ALA A 577 -1.51 -10.89 -2.46
N ASN A 578 -2.51 -11.79 -2.31
CA ASN A 578 -2.89 -12.35 -1.01
C ASN A 578 -1.74 -13.10 -0.33
N LEU A 579 -0.93 -13.85 -1.10
CA LEU A 579 0.22 -14.58 -0.56
C LEU A 579 1.41 -13.67 -0.23
N SER A 580 1.44 -12.46 -0.80
CA SER A 580 2.51 -11.46 -0.64
C SER A 580 2.20 -10.40 0.41
N GLN A 581 0.96 -10.37 0.90
CA GLN A 581 0.42 -9.36 1.81
C GLN A 581 1.30 -9.13 3.06
N ARG A 582 1.80 -10.19 3.69
CA ARG A 582 2.61 -10.09 4.91
C ARG A 582 3.93 -9.35 4.68
N ARG A 583 4.62 -9.69 3.58
CA ARG A 583 5.87 -9.04 3.17
C ARG A 583 5.61 -7.60 2.74
N PHE A 584 4.53 -7.37 2.03
CA PHE A 584 4.10 -6.04 1.60
C PHE A 584 3.83 -5.10 2.77
N TYR A 585 3.25 -5.60 3.86
CA TYR A 585 3.01 -4.82 5.07
C TYR A 585 4.32 -4.43 5.77
N ARG A 586 5.29 -5.34 5.84
CA ARG A 586 6.63 -5.02 6.35
C ARG A 586 7.32 -3.99 5.45
N TYR A 587 7.23 -4.16 4.14
CA TYR A 587 7.74 -3.20 3.16
C TYR A 587 7.15 -1.79 3.37
N ARG A 588 5.82 -1.67 3.53
CA ARG A 588 5.18 -0.38 3.85
C ARG A 588 5.72 0.24 5.14
N GLN A 589 5.91 -0.57 6.20
CA GLN A 589 6.49 -0.07 7.45
C GLN A 589 7.92 0.45 7.26
N ARG A 590 8.73 -0.18 6.40
CA ARG A 590 10.07 0.31 6.06
C ARG A 590 10.03 1.64 5.33
N LEU A 591 9.08 1.85 4.42
CA LEU A 591 8.89 3.16 3.77
C LEU A 591 8.62 4.26 4.81
N ILE A 592 7.72 4.00 5.77
CA ILE A 592 7.41 4.94 6.86
C ILE A 592 8.65 5.24 7.70
N ALA A 593 9.38 4.21 8.13
CA ALA A 593 10.62 4.37 8.88
C ALA A 593 11.66 5.22 8.11
N ARG A 594 11.67 5.11 6.77
CA ARG A 594 12.57 5.84 5.89
C ARG A 594 12.16 7.30 5.63
N GLY A 595 10.99 7.73 6.09
CA GLY A 595 10.47 9.10 5.98
C GLY A 595 9.50 9.33 4.81
N VAL A 596 9.01 8.26 4.18
CA VAL A 596 7.99 8.32 3.12
C VAL A 596 6.61 8.22 3.77
N HIS A 597 5.61 8.92 3.26
CA HIS A 597 4.22 8.87 3.75
C HIS A 597 3.29 8.03 2.85
N PRO A 598 3.38 6.68 2.88
CA PRO A 598 2.52 5.82 2.06
C PRO A 598 1.09 5.75 2.59
N ASP A 599 0.13 5.60 1.66
CA ASP A 599 -1.28 5.37 1.96
C ASP A 599 -1.51 4.08 2.76
N ALA A 600 -2.64 4.00 3.47
CA ALA A 600 -3.01 2.85 4.27
C ALA A 600 -3.34 1.64 3.37
N VAL A 601 -2.93 0.44 3.83
CA VAL A 601 -3.21 -0.83 3.15
C VAL A 601 -4.09 -1.77 3.97
N LEU A 602 -4.32 -1.39 5.23
CA LEU A 602 -5.14 -2.06 6.23
C LEU A 602 -5.58 -1.02 7.29
N PRO A 603 -6.80 -1.10 7.83
CA PRO A 603 -7.20 -0.30 8.98
C PRO A 603 -6.33 -0.59 10.20
N HIS A 604 -6.00 0.43 10.98
CA HIS A 604 -5.37 0.23 12.29
C HIS A 604 -6.37 -0.47 13.24
N CYS A 605 -5.96 -1.58 13.86
CA CYS A 605 -6.79 -2.34 14.81
C CYS A 605 -6.83 -1.71 16.22
N LEU A 606 -7.49 -2.37 17.17
CA LEU A 606 -7.74 -1.94 18.56
C LEU A 606 -6.52 -1.56 19.40
N GLY A 607 -5.30 -1.69 18.88
CA GLY A 607 -4.09 -1.18 19.53
C GLY A 607 -4.22 0.27 20.01
N SER A 608 -4.94 1.11 19.28
CA SER A 608 -5.20 2.51 19.69
C SER A 608 -6.13 2.62 20.90
N ILE A 609 -7.17 1.78 20.99
CA ILE A 609 -8.09 1.76 22.13
C ILE A 609 -7.42 1.11 23.35
N LYS A 610 -6.68 0.02 23.12
CA LYS A 610 -5.84 -0.60 24.14
C LYS A 610 -4.89 0.43 24.76
N LYS A 611 -4.11 1.11 23.91
CA LYS A 611 -3.17 2.15 24.35
C LYS A 611 -3.87 3.29 25.07
N LEU A 612 -5.05 3.71 24.59
CA LEU A 612 -5.85 4.74 25.24
C LEU A 612 -6.25 4.34 26.66
N ILE A 613 -6.71 3.09 26.86
CA ILE A 613 -7.05 2.57 28.18
C ILE A 613 -5.78 2.49 29.04
N GLU A 614 -4.70 1.88 28.56
CA GLU A 614 -3.44 1.75 29.29
C GLU A 614 -2.88 3.11 29.76
N GLU A 615 -2.93 4.13 28.89
CA GLU A 615 -2.50 5.51 29.19
C GLU A 615 -3.34 6.16 30.31
N HIS A 616 -4.66 5.97 30.29
CA HIS A 616 -5.58 6.65 31.23
C HIS A 616 -5.91 5.81 32.47
N THR A 617 -5.34 4.61 32.56
CA THR A 617 -5.50 3.69 33.71
C THR A 617 -4.16 3.40 34.40
N ASN A 618 -3.18 4.29 34.24
CA ASN A 618 -1.86 4.22 34.86
C ASN A 618 -1.11 2.90 34.56
N GLY A 619 -1.17 2.43 33.31
CA GLY A 619 -0.47 1.23 32.85
C GLY A 619 -1.16 -0.09 33.20
N THR A 620 -2.48 -0.08 33.47
CA THR A 620 -3.24 -1.32 33.71
C THR A 620 -3.03 -2.32 32.57
N TYR A 621 -2.85 -3.60 32.91
CA TYR A 621 -2.72 -4.65 31.92
C TYR A 621 -3.99 -4.72 31.06
N VAL A 622 -3.86 -4.57 29.74
CA VAL A 622 -4.97 -4.72 28.80
C VAL A 622 -4.66 -5.82 27.78
N ARG A 623 -5.44 -6.91 27.85
CA ARG A 623 -5.46 -7.94 26.80
C ARG A 623 -6.44 -7.54 25.71
N SER A 624 -6.05 -7.62 24.43
CA SER A 624 -6.98 -7.58 23.30
C SER A 624 -7.24 -9.01 22.86
N LEU A 625 -8.50 -9.45 22.83
CA LEU A 625 -8.83 -10.80 22.35
C LEU A 625 -8.90 -10.82 20.82
N GLU A 626 -8.12 -11.72 20.22
CA GLU A 626 -8.03 -11.98 18.79
C GLU A 626 -8.56 -13.41 18.55
N ILE A 627 -9.59 -13.57 17.72
CA ILE A 627 -10.14 -14.85 17.27
C ILE A 627 -9.43 -15.23 15.97
N GLY A 628 -8.16 -15.62 16.06
CA GLY A 628 -7.41 -16.01 14.89
C GLY A 628 -5.94 -15.80 15.06
N ALA A 629 -5.17 -16.49 14.22
CA ALA A 629 -3.72 -16.45 14.28
C ALA A 629 -3.17 -15.07 13.81
N ASN A 630 -3.95 -14.25 13.11
CA ASN A 630 -3.52 -12.92 12.69
C ASN A 630 -4.71 -12.02 12.36
N ILE A 631 -4.46 -10.73 12.13
CA ILE A 631 -5.46 -9.70 11.82
C ILE A 631 -6.40 -10.08 10.65
N VAL A 632 -5.91 -10.79 9.63
CA VAL A 632 -6.75 -11.19 8.49
C VAL A 632 -7.66 -12.36 8.86
N LEU A 633 -7.12 -13.37 9.53
CA LEU A 633 -7.92 -14.50 10.02
C LEU A 633 -8.88 -14.05 11.13
N ASP A 634 -8.48 -13.12 11.98
CA ASP A 634 -9.30 -12.48 13.00
C ASP A 634 -10.46 -11.70 12.35
N TYR A 635 -10.17 -10.96 11.28
CA TYR A 635 -11.18 -10.29 10.48
C TYR A 635 -12.17 -11.27 9.84
N GLU A 636 -11.68 -12.34 9.19
CA GLU A 636 -12.53 -13.37 8.58
C GLU A 636 -13.35 -14.14 9.62
N SER A 637 -12.77 -14.38 10.80
CA SER A 637 -13.44 -15.08 11.91
C SER A 637 -14.65 -14.32 12.43
N GLY A 638 -14.64 -12.99 12.35
CA GLY A 638 -15.79 -12.13 12.67
C GLY A 638 -17.04 -12.39 11.80
N PHE A 639 -16.88 -13.04 10.64
CA PHE A 639 -17.97 -13.38 9.73
C PHE A 639 -18.27 -14.87 9.66
N PHE A 640 -17.24 -15.71 9.68
CA PHE A 640 -17.38 -17.10 9.23
C PHE A 640 -17.15 -18.16 10.33
N ILE A 641 -16.63 -17.78 11.50
CA ILE A 641 -16.53 -18.73 12.62
C ILE A 641 -17.79 -18.62 13.48
N HIS A 642 -18.53 -19.71 13.62
CA HIS A 642 -19.73 -19.75 14.47
C HIS A 642 -19.47 -19.18 15.89
N PRO A 643 -20.34 -18.29 16.44
CA PRO A 643 -20.11 -17.63 17.73
C PRO A 643 -19.88 -18.54 18.94
N ASN A 644 -20.58 -19.68 19.06
CA ASN A 644 -20.28 -20.71 20.06
C ASN A 644 -18.79 -21.11 20.09
N LYS A 645 -18.16 -21.33 18.92
CA LYS A 645 -16.72 -21.65 18.83
C LYS A 645 -15.85 -20.46 19.25
N GLN A 646 -16.25 -19.24 18.91
CA GLN A 646 -15.52 -18.03 19.31
C GLN A 646 -15.56 -17.84 20.83
N VAL A 647 -16.73 -18.03 21.45
CA VAL A 647 -16.91 -17.96 22.91
C VAL A 647 -16.04 -19.01 23.60
N ASP A 648 -16.08 -20.27 23.13
CA ASP A 648 -15.25 -21.35 23.70
C ASP A 648 -13.75 -21.04 23.61
N TYR A 649 -13.32 -20.46 22.48
CA TYR A 649 -11.94 -20.05 22.28
C TYR A 649 -11.52 -18.95 23.26
N VAL A 650 -12.36 -17.92 23.41
CA VAL A 650 -12.16 -16.83 24.38
C VAL A 650 -12.10 -17.36 25.81
N CYS A 651 -13.01 -18.26 26.19
CA CYS A 651 -13.02 -18.84 27.52
C CYS A 651 -11.71 -19.57 27.84
N LYS A 652 -11.18 -20.34 26.89
CA LYS A 652 -9.89 -21.02 27.03
C LYS A 652 -8.72 -20.03 27.11
N GLN A 653 -8.76 -18.94 26.37
CA GLN A 653 -7.73 -17.90 26.46
C GLN A 653 -7.72 -17.20 27.82
N LEU A 654 -8.91 -16.79 28.30
CA LEU A 654 -9.05 -16.09 29.58
C LEU A 654 -8.66 -16.97 30.77
N ALA A 655 -9.03 -18.25 30.73
CA ALA A 655 -8.64 -19.22 31.76
C ALA A 655 -7.12 -19.45 31.87
N LYS A 656 -6.36 -19.20 30.80
CA LYS A 656 -4.91 -19.36 30.77
C LYS A 656 -4.14 -18.10 31.18
N ASP A 657 -4.80 -16.94 31.25
CA ASP A 657 -4.09 -15.69 31.58
C ASP A 657 -4.03 -15.49 33.09
N GLU A 658 -2.87 -15.80 33.67
CA GLU A 658 -2.64 -15.65 35.12
C GLU A 658 -2.85 -14.22 35.61
N ARG A 659 -2.63 -13.20 34.75
CA ARG A 659 -2.84 -11.79 35.12
C ARG A 659 -4.33 -11.45 35.28
N LEU A 660 -5.21 -12.24 34.69
CA LEU A 660 -6.66 -12.10 34.77
C LEU A 660 -7.29 -13.07 35.78
N ALA A 661 -6.51 -13.95 36.40
CA ALA A 661 -7.00 -15.01 37.29
C ALA A 661 -7.85 -14.48 38.46
N ASN A 662 -7.49 -13.31 39.00
CA ASN A 662 -8.20 -12.65 40.09
C ASN A 662 -9.44 -11.85 39.64
N GLY A 663 -9.81 -11.98 38.37
CA GLY A 663 -10.95 -11.34 37.74
C GLY A 663 -10.58 -10.12 36.91
N TYR A 664 -11.48 -9.77 35.99
CA TYR A 664 -11.22 -8.77 34.95
C TYR A 664 -12.47 -7.97 34.60
N ASN A 665 -12.27 -6.74 34.12
CA ASN A 665 -13.31 -5.94 33.47
C ASN A 665 -13.27 -6.19 31.96
N ALA A 666 -14.39 -6.15 31.26
CA ALA A 666 -14.50 -6.46 29.84
C ALA A 666 -15.23 -5.33 29.10
N ILE A 667 -14.76 -4.99 27.91
CA ILE A 667 -15.43 -4.05 26.99
C ILE A 667 -15.53 -4.68 25.62
N GLY A 668 -16.73 -4.71 25.03
CA GLY A 668 -17.01 -5.27 23.71
C GLY A 668 -17.67 -4.25 22.79
N PHE A 669 -17.35 -4.35 21.49
CA PHE A 669 -17.84 -3.45 20.45
C PHE A 669 -18.73 -4.21 19.46
N SER A 670 -19.89 -3.64 19.12
CA SER A 670 -20.89 -4.26 18.26
C SER A 670 -21.23 -5.69 18.76
N GLN A 671 -21.25 -6.71 17.89
CA GLN A 671 -21.49 -8.10 18.30
C GLN A 671 -20.53 -8.60 19.41
N GLY A 672 -19.35 -7.98 19.55
CA GLY A 672 -18.38 -8.35 20.56
C GLY A 672 -18.93 -8.15 21.97
N GLY A 673 -19.82 -7.18 22.16
CA GLY A 673 -20.58 -7.01 23.41
C GLY A 673 -21.55 -8.16 23.67
N GLN A 674 -22.23 -8.66 22.64
CA GLN A 674 -23.13 -9.82 22.74
C GLN A 674 -22.35 -11.10 23.05
N PHE A 675 -21.21 -11.32 22.40
CA PHE A 675 -20.44 -12.55 22.58
C PHE A 675 -19.71 -12.53 23.93
N LEU A 676 -19.28 -11.36 24.40
CA LEU A 676 -18.79 -11.20 25.77
C LEU A 676 -19.84 -11.49 26.83
N ARG A 677 -21.10 -11.14 26.58
CA ARG A 677 -22.19 -11.54 27.46
C ARG A 677 -22.29 -13.07 27.52
N ALA A 678 -22.18 -13.75 26.38
CA ALA A 678 -22.14 -15.20 26.35
C ALA A 678 -20.93 -15.77 27.12
N VAL A 679 -19.75 -15.13 27.05
CA VAL A 679 -18.59 -15.49 27.88
C VAL A 679 -18.92 -15.34 29.38
N ALA A 680 -19.54 -14.23 29.79
CA ALA A 680 -19.95 -14.03 31.18
C ALA A 680 -20.94 -15.11 31.66
N GLN A 681 -21.86 -15.53 30.80
CA GLN A 681 -22.86 -16.56 31.10
C GLN A 681 -22.26 -17.98 31.17
N ARG A 682 -21.34 -18.31 30.26
CA ARG A 682 -20.83 -19.69 30.09
C ARG A 682 -19.54 -19.97 30.83
N CYS A 683 -18.73 -18.94 31.09
CA CYS A 683 -17.34 -19.08 31.54
C CYS A 683 -17.05 -18.18 32.75
N PRO A 684 -17.52 -18.56 33.95
CA PRO A 684 -17.42 -17.71 35.14
C PRO A 684 -16.02 -17.63 35.76
N ASN A 685 -15.05 -18.40 35.25
CA ASN A 685 -13.67 -18.46 35.76
C ASN A 685 -12.67 -18.16 34.62
N PRO A 686 -11.81 -17.13 34.75
CA PRO A 686 -11.75 -16.15 35.84
C PRO A 686 -13.00 -15.25 35.92
N PRO A 687 -13.27 -14.62 37.07
CA PRO A 687 -14.51 -13.86 37.26
C PRO A 687 -14.51 -12.55 36.47
N MET A 688 -15.46 -12.40 35.54
CA MET A 688 -15.74 -11.10 34.92
C MET A 688 -16.47 -10.21 35.94
N ARG A 689 -15.94 -9.00 36.18
CA ARG A 689 -16.48 -8.06 37.18
C ARG A 689 -17.37 -7.01 36.54
N VAL A 690 -16.92 -6.39 35.46
CA VAL A 690 -17.66 -5.38 34.71
C VAL A 690 -17.73 -5.80 33.26
N LEU A 691 -18.90 -5.67 32.64
CA LEU A 691 -19.08 -5.81 31.20
C LEU A 691 -19.58 -4.48 30.63
N ILE A 692 -18.86 -3.91 29.67
CA ILE A 692 -19.27 -2.74 28.89
C ILE A 692 -19.56 -3.21 27.46
N SER A 693 -20.80 -3.05 27.00
CA SER A 693 -21.24 -3.39 25.65
C SER A 693 -21.54 -2.12 24.87
N LEU A 694 -20.74 -1.82 23.84
CA LEU A 694 -20.94 -0.67 22.97
C LEU A 694 -21.64 -1.12 21.68
N GLY A 695 -22.91 -0.76 21.52
CA GLY A 695 -23.63 -1.11 20.29
C GLY A 695 -23.95 -2.60 20.14
N GLY A 696 -23.90 -3.39 21.21
CA GLY A 696 -24.17 -4.83 21.15
C GLY A 696 -25.66 -5.16 21.02
N GLN A 697 -26.03 -5.85 19.95
CA GLN A 697 -27.38 -6.25 19.57
C GLN A 697 -27.95 -7.38 20.45
N HIS A 698 -28.19 -7.12 21.73
CA HIS A 698 -28.51 -8.14 22.74
C HIS A 698 -29.82 -8.90 22.51
N GLN A 699 -30.75 -8.34 21.73
CA GLN A 699 -31.97 -9.00 21.25
C GLN A 699 -31.92 -9.33 19.74
N GLY A 700 -30.75 -9.26 19.11
CA GLY A 700 -30.59 -9.55 17.68
C GLY A 700 -30.95 -8.38 16.77
N VAL A 701 -31.04 -8.67 15.47
CA VAL A 701 -31.41 -7.70 14.43
C VAL A 701 -32.48 -8.24 13.50
N TYR A 702 -33.34 -7.33 13.03
CA TYR A 702 -34.40 -7.54 12.05
C TYR A 702 -34.41 -6.38 11.04
N GLY A 703 -33.35 -6.26 10.26
CA GLY A 703 -33.20 -5.19 9.27
C GLY A 703 -31.84 -5.22 8.59
N LEU A 704 -31.78 -4.72 7.35
CA LEU A 704 -30.53 -4.59 6.62
C LEU A 704 -29.85 -3.25 6.98
N PRO A 705 -28.51 -3.22 7.16
CA PRO A 705 -27.78 -1.99 7.43
C PRO A 705 -28.14 -0.90 6.41
N LYS A 706 -28.50 0.30 6.90
CA LYS A 706 -28.95 1.46 6.11
C LYS A 706 -30.23 1.28 5.27
N CYS A 707 -30.95 0.17 5.43
CA CYS A 707 -32.33 0.11 4.98
C CYS A 707 -33.24 0.17 6.21
N PRO A 708 -33.85 1.33 6.53
CA PRO A 708 -34.87 1.36 7.56
C PRO A 708 -35.99 0.43 7.10
N THR A 709 -36.38 -0.51 7.95
CA THR A 709 -37.53 -1.36 7.70
C THR A 709 -38.73 -0.49 7.29
N LEU A 710 -39.16 -0.71 6.04
CA LEU A 710 -40.37 -0.21 5.37
C LEU A 710 -40.41 1.25 4.89
N SER A 711 -39.75 1.54 3.76
CA SER A 711 -40.25 2.56 2.82
C SER A 711 -39.97 2.29 1.32
N VAL A 712 -39.32 1.18 0.95
CA VAL A 712 -38.96 0.88 -0.45
C VAL A 712 -39.22 -0.59 -0.77
N SER A 713 -40.00 -0.87 -1.82
CA SER A 713 -40.49 -2.21 -2.21
C SER A 713 -39.40 -3.26 -2.47
N SER A 714 -38.17 -2.83 -2.76
CA SER A 714 -37.00 -3.69 -2.96
C SER A 714 -36.41 -4.25 -1.65
N CYS A 715 -36.49 -3.51 -0.53
CA CYS A 715 -36.00 -4.02 0.76
C CYS A 715 -36.94 -5.07 1.37
N GLU A 716 -38.25 -5.01 1.14
CA GLU A 716 -39.19 -6.05 1.60
C GLU A 716 -38.88 -7.43 0.98
N TYR A 717 -38.54 -7.47 -0.30
CA TYR A 717 -38.22 -8.72 -0.99
C TYR A 717 -36.94 -9.37 -0.45
N ILE A 718 -35.90 -8.56 -0.21
CA ILE A 718 -34.62 -9.05 0.32
C ILE A 718 -34.78 -9.46 1.79
N THR A 719 -35.53 -8.72 2.61
CA THR A 719 -35.83 -9.11 3.99
C THR A 719 -36.61 -10.43 4.05
N LYS A 720 -37.62 -10.64 3.17
CA LYS A 720 -38.33 -11.93 3.09
C LYS A 720 -37.43 -13.10 2.68
N LEU A 721 -36.49 -12.86 1.76
CA LEU A 721 -35.53 -13.87 1.32
C LEU A 721 -34.51 -14.20 2.43
N LEU A 722 -34.08 -13.19 3.20
CA LEU A 722 -33.19 -13.35 4.35
C LEU A 722 -33.89 -14.01 5.55
N ASN A 723 -35.18 -13.77 5.79
CA ASN A 723 -35.93 -14.43 6.87
C ASN A 723 -36.01 -15.95 6.69
N TYR A 724 -36.07 -16.43 5.44
CA TYR A 724 -36.04 -17.87 5.16
C TYR A 724 -34.61 -18.42 5.19
N ALA A 725 -33.66 -17.70 4.57
CA ALA A 725 -32.27 -18.15 4.45
C ALA A 725 -31.48 -18.08 5.76
N ALA A 726 -31.78 -17.14 6.66
CA ALA A 726 -31.06 -16.97 7.91
C ALA A 726 -31.18 -18.21 8.81
N TYR A 727 -32.32 -18.89 8.82
CA TYR A 727 -32.58 -20.08 9.65
C TYR A 727 -32.32 -21.40 8.92
N ASP A 728 -31.61 -21.36 7.79
CA ASP A 728 -31.05 -22.55 7.17
C ASP A 728 -29.84 -23.04 7.98
N ASP A 729 -29.72 -24.36 8.19
CA ASP A 729 -28.68 -24.94 9.04
C ASP A 729 -27.27 -24.63 8.53
N TRP A 730 -27.07 -24.56 7.21
CA TRP A 730 -25.77 -24.21 6.65
C TRP A 730 -25.45 -22.73 6.91
N VAL A 731 -26.43 -21.84 6.74
CA VAL A 731 -26.26 -20.40 6.95
C VAL A 731 -26.03 -20.07 8.44
N GLN A 732 -26.74 -20.73 9.36
CA GLN A 732 -26.49 -20.62 10.80
C GLN A 732 -25.08 -21.07 11.20
N ASN A 733 -24.50 -22.03 10.47
CA ASN A 733 -23.16 -22.55 10.77
C ASN A 733 -22.02 -21.73 10.18
N GLU A 734 -22.22 -21.15 9.01
CA GLU A 734 -21.16 -20.48 8.23
C GLU A 734 -21.23 -18.95 8.29
N LEU A 735 -22.34 -18.35 8.72
CA LEU A 735 -22.50 -16.89 8.77
C LEU A 735 -22.91 -16.42 10.17
N VAL A 736 -21.99 -15.71 10.83
CA VAL A 736 -22.16 -15.17 12.18
C VAL A 736 -23.43 -14.31 12.30
N GLN A 737 -23.71 -13.46 11.32
CA GLN A 737 -24.86 -12.56 11.31
C GLN A 737 -26.20 -13.29 11.37
N ALA A 738 -26.28 -14.49 10.78
CA ALA A 738 -27.49 -15.29 10.81
C ALA A 738 -27.82 -15.76 12.23
N THR A 739 -26.79 -16.04 13.04
CA THR A 739 -26.96 -16.61 14.39
C THR A 739 -27.64 -15.68 15.40
N TYR A 740 -27.67 -14.38 15.12
CA TYR A 740 -28.39 -13.37 15.88
C TYR A 740 -29.46 -12.63 15.07
N TRP A 741 -29.89 -13.22 13.94
CA TRP A 741 -31.10 -12.77 13.24
C TRP A 741 -32.34 -13.12 14.06
N HIS A 742 -33.14 -12.12 14.41
CA HIS A 742 -34.34 -12.27 15.23
C HIS A 742 -35.54 -11.79 14.42
N ASP A 743 -36.29 -12.70 13.81
CA ASP A 743 -37.51 -12.38 13.06
C ASP A 743 -38.72 -12.27 14.01
N PRO A 744 -39.22 -11.06 14.30
CA PRO A 744 -40.35 -10.88 15.22
C PRO A 744 -41.67 -11.33 14.59
N LEU A 745 -41.75 -11.52 13.27
CA LEU A 745 -42.94 -12.06 12.60
C LEU A 745 -43.06 -13.57 12.78
N HIS A 746 -41.93 -14.25 13.04
CA HIS A 746 -41.85 -15.71 13.19
C HIS A 746 -41.05 -16.13 14.44
N GLU A 747 -41.43 -15.59 15.60
CA GLU A 747 -40.82 -15.86 16.92
C GLU A 747 -40.53 -17.34 17.21
N ASN A 748 -41.45 -18.24 16.87
CA ASN A 748 -41.24 -19.68 17.09
C ASN A 748 -40.12 -20.24 16.21
N THR A 749 -39.99 -19.78 14.97
CA THR A 749 -38.91 -20.20 14.06
C THR A 749 -37.58 -19.67 14.56
N TYR A 750 -37.51 -18.39 14.92
CA TYR A 750 -36.34 -17.79 15.56
C TYR A 750 -35.89 -18.61 16.79
N ARG A 751 -36.81 -18.83 17.73
CA ARG A 751 -36.52 -19.51 18.99
C ARG A 751 -36.00 -20.94 18.82
N LEU A 752 -36.52 -21.67 17.83
CA LEU A 752 -36.13 -23.06 17.57
C LEU A 752 -34.90 -23.21 16.69
N LYS A 753 -34.60 -22.22 15.82
CA LYS A 753 -33.55 -22.32 14.80
C LYS A 753 -32.36 -21.38 14.99
N SER A 754 -32.46 -20.36 15.83
CA SER A 754 -31.31 -19.53 16.18
C SER A 754 -30.35 -20.36 17.03
N SER A 755 -29.19 -20.65 16.45
CA SER A 755 -28.13 -21.49 17.04
C SER A 755 -27.35 -20.83 18.17
N PHE A 756 -27.49 -19.50 18.33
CA PHE A 756 -26.74 -18.72 19.30
C PHE A 756 -27.61 -17.81 20.15
N LEU A 757 -28.30 -16.84 19.53
CA LEU A 757 -29.00 -15.80 20.27
C LEU A 757 -30.12 -16.35 21.18
N ALA A 758 -30.94 -17.26 20.66
CA ALA A 758 -32.02 -17.87 21.45
C ALA A 758 -31.49 -18.70 22.63
N ASP A 759 -30.29 -19.29 22.53
CA ASP A 759 -29.63 -19.99 23.63
C ASP A 759 -29.15 -19.01 24.71
N ILE A 760 -28.39 -17.99 24.32
CA ILE A 760 -27.82 -17.03 25.29
C ILE A 760 -28.87 -16.07 25.88
N ASN A 761 -30.09 -16.03 25.33
CA ASN A 761 -31.26 -15.35 25.91
C ASN A 761 -32.13 -16.26 26.79
N ASN A 762 -31.79 -17.55 26.95
CA ASN A 762 -32.61 -18.55 27.63
C ASN A 762 -34.05 -18.63 27.05
N GLU A 763 -34.19 -18.60 25.73
CA GLU A 763 -35.50 -18.61 25.06
C GLU A 763 -35.92 -20.02 24.60
N LEU A 764 -34.96 -20.92 24.34
CA LEU A 764 -35.22 -22.31 23.99
C LEU A 764 -35.59 -23.15 25.24
N TYR A 765 -34.76 -23.07 26.27
CA TYR A 765 -34.95 -23.64 27.60
C TYR A 765 -34.24 -22.74 28.63
N ILE A 766 -34.66 -22.79 29.89
CA ILE A 766 -34.05 -21.97 30.95
C ILE A 766 -32.79 -22.67 31.45
N ASN A 767 -31.62 -22.10 31.18
CA ASN A 767 -30.37 -22.48 31.81
C ASN A 767 -30.09 -21.56 33.00
N GLU A 768 -30.42 -22.00 34.22
CA GLU A 768 -30.27 -21.22 35.45
C GLU A 768 -28.82 -20.75 35.65
N ARG A 769 -27.83 -21.57 35.25
CA ARG A 769 -26.40 -21.23 35.36
C ARG A 769 -26.02 -19.99 34.55
N TYR A 770 -26.67 -19.73 33.41
CA TYR A 770 -26.42 -18.51 32.63
C TYR A 770 -26.85 -17.27 33.40
N ALA A 771 -28.03 -17.30 34.02
CA ALA A 771 -28.58 -16.21 34.81
C ALA A 771 -27.75 -15.99 36.09
N GLU A 772 -27.38 -17.07 36.79
CA GLU A 772 -26.51 -17.03 37.97
C GLU A 772 -25.14 -16.41 37.66
N ASN A 773 -24.50 -16.81 36.57
CA ASN A 773 -23.18 -16.29 36.21
C ASN A 773 -23.25 -14.84 35.76
N LEU A 774 -24.27 -14.44 34.99
CA LEU A 774 -24.46 -13.06 34.59
C LEU A 774 -24.67 -12.14 35.82
N ASN A 775 -25.40 -12.63 36.82
CA ASN A 775 -25.60 -11.93 38.10
C ASN A 775 -24.32 -11.75 38.92
N LYS A 776 -23.22 -12.47 38.63
CA LYS A 776 -21.92 -12.24 39.29
C LYS A 776 -21.24 -10.94 38.85
N LEU A 777 -21.66 -10.36 37.73
CA LEU A 777 -21.19 -9.03 37.32
C LEU A 777 -21.53 -8.01 38.41
N LYS A 778 -20.54 -7.19 38.76
CA LYS A 778 -20.75 -5.97 39.56
C LYS A 778 -21.52 -4.93 38.74
N LYS A 779 -21.16 -4.78 37.46
CA LYS A 779 -21.83 -3.86 36.53
C LYS A 779 -21.97 -4.47 35.14
N PHE A 780 -23.12 -4.25 34.53
CA PHE A 780 -23.35 -4.47 33.11
C PHE A 780 -23.78 -3.15 32.48
N VAL A 781 -22.86 -2.52 31.76
CA VAL A 781 -23.00 -1.23 31.10
C VAL A 781 -23.35 -1.46 29.64
N MET A 782 -24.45 -0.87 29.17
CA MET A 782 -24.90 -0.96 27.79
C MET A 782 -24.97 0.43 27.18
N VAL A 783 -24.16 0.67 26.15
CA VAL A 783 -24.09 1.94 25.44
C VAL A 783 -24.91 1.84 24.15
N LYS A 784 -25.97 2.65 24.06
CA LYS A 784 -26.85 2.77 22.89
C LYS A 784 -26.47 3.97 22.01
N PHE A 785 -26.34 3.73 20.71
CA PHE A 785 -26.14 4.78 19.71
C PHE A 785 -27.50 5.33 19.24
N LEU A 786 -27.70 6.65 19.39
CA LEU A 786 -29.02 7.26 19.15
C LEU A 786 -29.41 7.28 17.66
N ASN A 787 -28.42 7.33 16.77
CA ASN A 787 -28.59 7.40 15.31
C ASN A 787 -28.06 6.13 14.61
N ASP A 788 -28.13 4.97 15.27
CA ASP A 788 -27.57 3.71 14.77
C ASP A 788 -28.25 3.23 13.47
N THR A 789 -27.47 3.07 12.41
CA THR A 789 -27.92 2.56 11.11
C THR A 789 -27.64 1.07 10.88
N ILE A 790 -26.98 0.41 11.83
CA ILE A 790 -26.50 -0.98 11.74
C ILE A 790 -27.37 -1.92 12.56
N VAL A 791 -27.65 -1.58 13.82
CA VAL A 791 -28.49 -2.39 14.72
C VAL A 791 -29.94 -1.95 14.56
N GLN A 792 -30.80 -2.82 14.03
CA GLN A 792 -32.22 -2.56 13.84
C GLN A 792 -33.06 -3.65 14.51
N PRO A 793 -33.95 -3.32 15.47
CA PRO A 793 -34.15 -2.00 16.05
C PRO A 793 -32.96 -1.59 16.92
N LYS A 794 -32.62 -0.30 16.98
CA LYS A 794 -31.47 0.20 17.76
C LYS A 794 -31.64 -0.06 19.26
N GLU A 795 -32.88 -0.18 19.71
CA GLU A 795 -33.31 -0.55 21.05
C GLU A 795 -32.81 -1.94 21.47
N SER A 796 -32.48 -2.82 20.51
CA SER A 796 -31.81 -4.12 20.77
C SER A 796 -30.51 -3.98 21.57
N GLN A 797 -29.87 -2.81 21.50
CA GLN A 797 -28.69 -2.47 22.29
C GLN A 797 -28.93 -2.48 23.81
N TRP A 798 -30.19 -2.35 24.23
CA TRP A 798 -30.67 -2.37 25.61
C TRP A 798 -31.65 -3.53 25.89
N PHE A 799 -31.58 -4.61 25.12
CA PHE A 799 -32.48 -5.79 25.22
C PHE A 799 -33.96 -5.51 24.92
N GLU A 800 -34.27 -4.37 24.34
CA GLU A 800 -35.60 -4.06 23.82
C GLU A 800 -35.71 -4.55 22.37
N PHE A 801 -36.88 -5.02 21.96
CA PHE A 801 -37.08 -5.54 20.60
C PHE A 801 -38.51 -5.34 20.15
N TYR A 802 -38.82 -5.67 18.90
CA TYR A 802 -40.21 -5.65 18.45
C TYR A 802 -41.09 -6.62 19.25
N ALA A 803 -42.32 -6.21 19.57
CA ALA A 803 -43.31 -7.12 20.15
C ALA A 803 -43.64 -8.27 19.16
N PRO A 804 -43.89 -9.51 19.65
CA PRO A 804 -44.18 -10.67 18.81
C PRO A 804 -45.28 -10.44 17.75
N GLY A 805 -45.02 -10.86 16.52
CA GLY A 805 -45.94 -10.82 15.38
C GLY A 805 -45.92 -9.53 14.57
N GLN A 806 -45.02 -8.58 14.83
CA GLN A 806 -44.95 -7.29 14.15
C GLN A 806 -43.54 -6.65 14.23
N ASP A 807 -43.27 -5.57 13.48
CA ASP A 807 -41.96 -4.95 13.30
C ASP A 807 -41.93 -3.41 13.46
N LYS A 808 -42.88 -2.85 14.22
CA LYS A 808 -43.08 -1.40 14.42
C LYS A 808 -42.99 -0.97 15.88
N HIS A 809 -43.69 -1.68 16.75
CA HIS A 809 -43.79 -1.38 18.17
C HIS A 809 -42.66 -2.08 18.94
N ILE A 810 -41.87 -1.31 19.69
CA ILE A 810 -40.82 -1.84 20.56
C ILE A 810 -41.43 -2.23 21.90
N LEU A 811 -41.21 -3.48 22.32
CA LEU A 811 -41.53 -3.97 23.64
C LEU A 811 -40.46 -3.49 24.63
N PRO A 812 -40.84 -2.75 25.69
CA PRO A 812 -39.92 -2.29 26.71
C PRO A 812 -39.22 -3.45 27.44
N LEU A 813 -38.01 -3.20 27.96
CA LEU A 813 -37.18 -4.23 28.60
C LEU A 813 -37.94 -4.95 29.73
N ASN A 814 -38.61 -4.20 30.61
CA ASN A 814 -39.32 -4.75 31.77
C ASN A 814 -40.50 -5.68 31.41
N GLU A 815 -41.01 -5.59 30.19
CA GLU A 815 -42.09 -6.43 29.65
C GLU A 815 -41.55 -7.61 28.82
N SER A 816 -40.27 -7.58 28.46
CA SER A 816 -39.63 -8.65 27.68
C SER A 816 -39.47 -9.94 28.49
N LYS A 817 -39.58 -11.09 27.83
CA LYS A 817 -39.34 -12.40 28.48
C LYS A 817 -37.88 -12.55 28.91
N VAL A 818 -36.93 -12.08 28.09
CA VAL A 818 -35.50 -12.13 28.39
C VAL A 818 -35.15 -11.42 29.70
N PHE A 819 -35.90 -10.37 30.09
CA PHE A 819 -35.69 -9.68 31.36
C PHE A 819 -35.79 -10.59 32.58
N LYS A 820 -36.66 -11.60 32.50
CA LYS A 820 -36.81 -12.63 33.54
C LYS A 820 -35.98 -13.88 33.25
N ASN A 821 -35.89 -14.31 31.99
CA ASN A 821 -35.22 -15.58 31.64
C ASN A 821 -33.73 -15.62 31.98
N ILE A 822 -33.07 -14.46 32.02
CA ILE A 822 -31.66 -14.32 32.41
C ILE A 822 -31.47 -13.39 33.62
N ASP A 823 -32.51 -13.21 34.45
CA ASP A 823 -32.50 -12.47 35.72
C ASP A 823 -32.01 -11.00 35.62
N LEU A 824 -32.27 -10.33 34.50
CA LEU A 824 -31.98 -8.90 34.37
C LEU A 824 -32.84 -8.06 35.31
N ASP A 825 -34.04 -8.53 35.69
CA ASP A 825 -34.88 -7.86 36.68
C ASP A 825 -34.24 -7.84 38.08
N ILE A 826 -33.56 -8.93 38.46
CA ILE A 826 -32.77 -9.01 39.68
C ILE A 826 -31.58 -8.06 39.59
N MET A 827 -30.83 -8.09 38.49
CA MET A 827 -29.71 -7.17 38.27
C MET A 827 -30.14 -5.70 38.30
N HIS A 828 -31.32 -5.38 37.76
CA HIS A 828 -31.89 -4.04 37.77
C HIS A 828 -32.24 -3.60 39.20
N LYS A 829 -32.93 -4.45 39.98
CA LYS A 829 -33.23 -4.19 41.41
C LYS A 829 -31.95 -4.00 42.23
N CYS A 830 -30.91 -4.76 41.93
CA CYS A 830 -29.58 -4.66 42.55
C CYS A 830 -28.72 -3.49 42.00
N LYS A 831 -29.26 -2.65 41.11
CA LYS A 831 -28.55 -1.50 40.49
C LYS A 831 -27.26 -1.87 39.74
N LYS A 832 -27.22 -3.08 39.16
CA LYS A 832 -26.07 -3.58 38.38
C LYS A 832 -26.15 -3.21 36.89
N LEU A 833 -27.35 -2.91 36.38
CA LEU A 833 -27.54 -2.50 34.99
C LEU A 833 -27.34 -0.99 34.83
N HIS A 834 -26.48 -0.59 33.91
CA HIS A 834 -26.21 0.80 33.57
C HIS A 834 -26.50 1.05 32.09
N PHE A 835 -27.38 2.01 31.82
CA PHE A 835 -27.78 2.38 30.47
C PHE A 835 -27.16 3.73 30.11
N LEU A 836 -26.28 3.74 29.11
CA LEU A 836 -25.66 4.95 28.58
C LEU A 836 -26.09 5.16 27.14
N SER A 837 -26.24 6.41 26.72
CA SER A 837 -26.50 6.75 25.33
C SER A 837 -25.45 7.74 24.81
N VAL A 838 -25.20 7.69 23.51
CA VAL A 838 -24.30 8.62 22.84
C VAL A 838 -24.91 9.06 21.50
N GLU A 839 -24.78 10.35 21.22
CA GLU A 839 -25.12 10.90 19.90
C GLU A 839 -24.08 10.45 18.87
N GLY A 840 -24.54 9.74 17.84
CA GLY A 840 -23.68 9.18 16.80
C GLY A 840 -24.31 7.98 16.11
N ASP A 841 -23.82 7.68 14.92
CA ASP A 841 -24.08 6.40 14.23
C ASP A 841 -23.27 5.26 14.91
N HIS A 842 -23.51 4.01 14.53
CA HIS A 842 -22.94 2.82 15.16
C HIS A 842 -21.42 2.92 15.41
N LEU A 843 -20.98 2.81 16.67
CA LEU A 843 -19.57 2.95 17.10
C LEU A 843 -18.89 4.30 16.79
N ALA A 844 -19.65 5.31 16.39
CA ALA A 844 -19.15 6.67 16.21
C ALA A 844 -19.07 7.39 17.56
N ILE A 845 -17.92 7.26 18.22
CA ILE A 845 -17.62 7.95 19.50
C ILE A 845 -16.37 8.84 19.39
N SER A 846 -16.37 9.93 20.15
CA SER A 846 -15.20 10.78 20.35
C SER A 846 -14.24 10.19 21.40
N LYS A 847 -12.97 10.59 21.34
CA LYS A 847 -11.97 10.17 22.33
C LYS A 847 -12.33 10.70 23.71
N GLU A 848 -12.77 11.95 23.75
CA GLU A 848 -13.10 12.71 24.96
C GLU A 848 -14.27 12.06 25.70
N TRP A 849 -15.32 11.66 24.97
CA TRP A 849 -16.46 10.95 25.54
C TRP A 849 -16.05 9.58 26.07
N PHE A 850 -15.27 8.81 25.30
CA PHE A 850 -14.80 7.49 25.75
C PHE A 850 -14.00 7.57 27.04
N VAL A 851 -13.05 8.51 27.13
CA VAL A 851 -12.22 8.71 28.33
C VAL A 851 -13.07 9.18 29.51
N LYS A 852 -14.01 10.10 29.28
CA LYS A 852 -14.84 10.65 30.35
C LYS A 852 -15.83 9.64 30.92
N GLU A 853 -16.53 8.89 30.07
CA GLU A 853 -17.68 8.09 30.46
C GLU A 853 -17.33 6.60 30.68
N LEU A 854 -16.37 6.04 29.94
CA LEU A 854 -16.09 4.60 29.97
C LEU A 854 -14.84 4.21 30.76
N VAL A 855 -13.76 5.00 30.69
CA VAL A 855 -12.53 4.67 31.43
C VAL A 855 -12.75 4.60 32.95
N PRO A 856 -13.53 5.48 33.61
CA PRO A 856 -13.80 5.36 35.04
C PRO A 856 -14.49 4.04 35.42
N LEU A 857 -15.37 3.53 34.55
CA LEU A 857 -16.09 2.27 34.76
C LEU A 857 -15.17 1.05 34.69
N LEU A 858 -14.01 1.18 34.03
CA LEU A 858 -12.96 0.16 33.99
C LEU A 858 -12.00 0.25 35.18
N LEU A 859 -11.99 1.39 35.89
CA LEU A 859 -11.14 1.68 37.05
C LEU A 859 -11.81 1.48 38.39
N GLU A 860 -13.15 1.38 38.43
CA GLU A 860 -13.87 1.16 39.67
C GLU A 860 -13.48 -0.16 40.33
N ILE A 861 -12.52 -0.06 41.23
CA ILE A 861 -12.12 -1.06 42.20
C ILE A 861 -12.26 -0.36 43.53
N TYR A 862 -13.41 -0.47 44.17
CA TYR A 862 -13.59 -0.76 45.60
C TYR A 862 -14.97 -1.39 45.75
#